data_AF-A0A819QZM3-F1
#
_entry.id   AF-A0A819QZM3-F1
#
_cell.length_a   1.000
_cell.length_b   1.000
_cell.length_c   1.000
_cell.angle_alpha   90.00
_cell.angle_beta   90.00
_cell.angle_gamma   90.00
#
_symmetry.space_group_name_H-M   'P 1'
#
loop_
_entity.id
_entity.type
_entity.pdbx_description
1 polymer ?
#
loop_
_entity_poly.entity_id
_entity_poly.type
_entity_poly.pdbx_seq_one_letter_code
_entity_poly.pdbx_strand_id
1 'polypeptide(L)'
;SNDSLVAAVVEWTQFNHMNSSRDLHFLGVNTTNFTAINTLFTKNPNISYWRFEVVYSFYNETSSSALDFMINQPPENGSCSIDPQNGTTTTLFIVNCTDWFDKDNISDYSFYLWYEKSSELVMLAFTTSSTLQIRLPPSDDNTSTLNLTVHIRDTLNGVREFYLEERIVVILNESSINTFIDSIQNTNNNDPIVQALASGNQHIIAQVTTIFSQELNKRNKKSLETAIANGIPAAKISVSPLGSNRRSEILASQKCYELARTLKAIAMRVSYEDAQYASTRISYCINNVLTAINAPLQQRGFILNAESIYEDSTVDDYETDLELMELNLNLLTNQDDFSREILKENRIRYNQKKTANEIGKQANATFSLITTILKIHLNIGQNISMNSASLLINIETTTIESLSNKIVKQVGQAQIHIPSKFESNIPKNTTISLRSTMHSLAPAGASQSSANTNMSTAISLSLLDITGNEVSIHASDKQPIEFFIPRDPNFILPKRILQNVTSKSNEELFYLTVIHTNEFITNNNLTMSVHFEIRPLDRSLGYIFIYKFDGTPYLNSSKKNIDGWSLFCPLNLTEDGIYKYFIDNRKILYHKLIVFGLRELNSTEIDNFCQNTSISNSPPIIDEPLNFTSDYELRIYTSGCYYLDEYNNWQSNGLWVGPLTDYNKTQCFSTHLTTFASSFQVLFLSIHTNEFNLKRYLTQFNQLEWFTRHKFFSHEEYIFKQIDQPRNDTTHNKEFDPFQLSFYQMCSNLELQ
;
A
#
# COMPACT_ATOMS: atom_id res chain seq x y z
N SER A 1 -40.18 51.89 34.68
CA SER A 1 -39.16 51.95 35.74
C SER A 1 -39.01 50.58 36.37
N ASN A 2 -38.16 49.74 35.79
CA ASN A 2 -37.49 48.59 36.41
C ASN A 2 -36.61 47.93 35.34
N ASP A 3 -35.61 48.66 34.83
CA ASP A 3 -34.46 48.03 34.20
C ASP A 3 -33.39 47.93 35.29
N SER A 4 -33.37 46.77 35.95
CA SER A 4 -32.22 46.36 36.73
C SER A 4 -31.05 46.16 35.77
N LEU A 5 -30.21 47.18 35.66
CA LEU A 5 -28.85 47.06 35.14
C LEU A 5 -28.12 45.98 35.93
N VAL A 6 -28.08 44.76 35.39
CA VAL A 6 -27.17 43.72 35.84
C VAL A 6 -25.78 44.26 35.53
N ALA A 7 -25.06 44.72 36.55
CA ALA A 7 -23.67 45.09 36.41
C ALA A 7 -22.91 43.87 35.85
N ALA A 8 -22.32 44.00 34.66
CA ALA A 8 -21.45 42.98 34.12
C ALA A 8 -20.30 42.76 35.11
N VAL A 9 -20.30 41.61 35.77
CA VAL A 9 -19.24 41.23 36.70
C VAL A 9 -18.01 40.92 35.85
N VAL A 10 -17.05 41.85 35.82
CA VAL A 10 -15.77 41.65 35.17
C VAL A 10 -14.86 40.90 36.12
N GLU A 11 -14.56 39.64 35.80
CA GLU A 11 -13.63 38.81 36.56
C GLU A 11 -12.23 38.94 35.96
N TRP A 12 -11.26 39.37 36.77
CA TRP A 12 -9.86 39.47 36.38
C TRP A 12 -9.07 38.33 37.01
N THR A 13 -8.50 37.46 36.17
CA THR A 13 -7.66 36.35 36.62
C THR A 13 -6.21 36.59 36.23
N GLN A 14 -5.36 36.82 37.23
CA GLN A 14 -3.93 37.07 37.00
C GLN A 14 -3.16 35.74 36.85
N PHE A 15 -2.54 35.54 35.69
CA PHE A 15 -1.91 34.26 35.29
C PHE A 15 -0.74 33.80 36.18
N ASN A 16 -0.03 34.71 36.86
CA ASN A 16 1.13 34.38 37.70
C ASN A 16 0.80 33.57 38.97
N HIS A 17 -0.48 33.31 39.26
CA HIS A 17 -0.94 32.52 40.41
C HIS A 17 -1.50 31.12 40.07
N MET A 18 -1.54 30.70 38.80
CA MET A 18 -1.96 29.33 38.43
C MET A 18 -0.82 28.31 38.60
N ASN A 19 -0.37 28.12 39.85
CA ASN A 19 0.75 27.23 40.20
C ASN A 19 0.30 25.88 40.79
N SER A 20 -0.91 25.42 40.45
CA SER A 20 -1.34 24.06 40.79
C SER A 20 -1.77 23.32 39.54
N SER A 21 -1.35 22.06 39.48
CA SER A 21 -1.48 21.07 38.41
C SER A 21 -2.91 20.72 37.96
N ARG A 22 -3.85 21.66 37.95
CA ARG A 22 -5.27 21.41 37.64
C ARG A 22 -5.87 22.14 36.44
N ASP A 23 -5.23 23.18 35.88
CA ASP A 23 -5.82 23.91 34.74
C ASP A 23 -4.80 24.18 33.62
N LEU A 24 -4.63 23.16 32.76
CA LEU A 24 -3.80 23.14 31.55
C LEU A 24 -4.40 23.98 30.39
N HIS A 25 -5.00 25.14 30.67
CA HIS A 25 -5.71 25.92 29.66
C HIS A 25 -4.82 26.85 28.83
N PHE A 26 -3.57 27.07 29.26
CA PHE A 26 -2.66 28.02 28.63
C PHE A 26 -1.27 27.42 28.46
N LEU A 27 -0.64 27.69 27.32
CA LEU A 27 0.70 27.24 26.96
C LEU A 27 1.54 28.44 26.51
N GLY A 28 2.85 28.39 26.74
CA GLY A 28 3.77 29.41 26.23
C GLY A 28 3.78 30.74 27.02
N VAL A 29 3.44 30.72 28.31
CA VAL A 29 3.40 31.92 29.20
C VAL A 29 4.70 32.73 29.17
N ASN A 30 5.86 32.06 29.00
CA ASN A 30 7.19 32.69 28.93
C ASN A 30 7.83 32.60 27.54
N THR A 31 7.05 32.46 26.47
CA THR A 31 7.55 32.41 25.09
C THR A 31 6.98 33.57 24.27
N THR A 32 7.45 33.73 23.03
CA THR A 32 6.90 34.72 22.10
C THR A 32 5.49 34.38 21.63
N ASN A 33 5.01 33.16 21.87
CA ASN A 33 3.72 32.65 21.42
C ASN A 33 2.90 32.15 22.61
N PHE A 34 1.85 32.88 22.96
CA PHE A 34 0.89 32.49 24.00
C PHE A 34 -0.31 31.78 23.36
N THR A 35 -0.63 30.58 23.83
CA THR A 35 -1.75 29.79 23.31
C THR A 35 -2.76 29.50 24.41
N ALA A 36 -4.02 29.84 24.17
CA ALA A 36 -5.16 29.39 24.97
C ALA A 36 -5.81 28.16 24.32
N ILE A 37 -6.07 27.12 25.10
CA ILE A 37 -6.72 25.88 24.63
C ILE A 37 -8.23 26.04 24.69
N ASN A 38 -8.95 25.45 23.72
CA ASN A 38 -10.41 25.55 23.60
C ASN A 38 -11.18 25.21 24.89
N THR A 39 -10.64 24.32 25.72
CA THR A 39 -11.22 23.87 26.99
C THR A 39 -11.44 25.00 27.99
N LEU A 40 -10.72 26.12 27.87
CA LEU A 40 -10.97 27.32 28.65
C LEU A 40 -12.38 27.86 28.43
N PHE A 41 -12.76 27.98 27.15
CA PHE A 41 -14.01 28.59 26.74
C PHE A 41 -15.18 27.64 27.00
N THR A 42 -15.00 26.34 26.76
CA THR A 42 -16.06 25.34 26.99
C THR A 42 -16.40 25.15 28.48
N LYS A 43 -15.42 25.33 29.40
CA LYS A 43 -15.69 25.33 30.85
C LYS A 43 -16.40 26.61 31.33
N ASN A 44 -16.36 27.69 30.56
CA ASN A 44 -16.93 28.99 30.93
C ASN A 44 -17.97 29.46 29.89
N PRO A 45 -19.03 28.65 29.63
CA PRO A 45 -19.97 28.93 28.55
C PRO A 45 -20.79 30.22 28.77
N ASN A 46 -20.88 30.69 30.01
CA ASN A 46 -21.61 31.91 30.37
C ASN A 46 -20.85 33.21 30.03
N ILE A 47 -19.56 33.12 29.65
CA ILE A 47 -18.72 34.28 29.34
C ILE A 47 -18.67 34.45 27.82
N SER A 48 -19.37 35.48 27.33
CA SER A 48 -19.40 35.81 25.90
C SER A 48 -18.23 36.68 25.47
N TYR A 49 -17.75 37.60 26.31
CA TYR A 49 -16.70 38.55 25.98
C TYR A 49 -15.38 38.18 26.67
N TRP A 50 -14.31 38.09 25.88
CA TRP A 50 -12.98 37.75 26.36
C TRP A 50 -11.98 38.85 25.98
N ARG A 51 -11.17 39.23 26.96
CA ARG A 51 -10.03 40.13 26.80
C ARG A 51 -8.77 39.42 27.28
N PHE A 52 -7.79 39.32 26.38
CA PHE A 52 -6.44 38.90 26.71
C PHE A 52 -5.54 40.11 26.67
N GLU A 53 -5.13 40.60 27.84
CA GLU A 53 -4.29 41.79 27.96
C GLU A 53 -2.88 41.41 28.45
N VAL A 54 -1.88 41.90 27.73
CA VAL A 54 -0.48 41.83 28.13
C VAL A 54 -0.04 43.20 28.61
N VAL A 55 0.45 43.26 29.84
CA VAL A 55 0.95 44.50 30.45
C VAL A 55 2.47 44.42 30.55
N TYR A 56 3.15 45.32 29.85
CA TYR A 56 4.59 45.53 29.92
C TYR A 56 4.88 46.57 31.00
N SER A 57 5.75 46.22 31.95
CA SER A 57 6.19 47.13 33.00
C SER A 57 7.67 47.41 32.84
N PHE A 58 7.99 48.69 32.59
CA PHE A 58 9.34 49.24 32.57
C PHE A 58 9.55 50.09 33.82
N TYR A 59 10.80 50.43 34.12
CA TYR A 59 11.16 51.15 35.36
C TYR A 59 10.36 52.44 35.61
N ASN A 60 9.94 53.14 34.54
CA ASN A 60 9.22 54.42 34.62
C ASN A 60 7.88 54.42 33.87
N GLU A 61 7.54 53.36 33.13
CA GLU A 61 6.37 53.35 32.23
C GLU A 61 5.73 51.97 32.20
N THR A 62 4.41 51.95 32.10
CA THR A 62 3.64 50.74 31.82
C THR A 62 2.92 50.92 30.51
N SER A 63 3.01 49.93 29.63
CA SER A 63 2.24 49.87 28.38
C SER A 63 1.44 48.59 28.37
N SER A 64 0.25 48.59 27.79
CA SER A 64 -0.51 47.36 27.57
C SER A 64 -0.95 47.21 26.13
N SER A 65 -1.20 45.97 25.75
CA SER A 65 -1.81 45.59 24.49
C SER A 65 -2.82 44.51 24.76
N ALA A 66 -4.01 44.60 24.17
CA ALA A 66 -5.09 43.66 24.40
C ALA A 66 -5.64 43.08 23.10
N LEU A 67 -6.07 41.82 23.17
CA LEU A 67 -6.90 41.17 22.17
C LEU A 67 -8.29 40.96 22.77
N ASP A 68 -9.28 41.55 22.12
CA ASP A 68 -10.68 41.45 22.51
C ASP A 68 -11.45 40.63 21.48
N PHE A 69 -12.23 39.65 21.92
CA PHE A 69 -13.14 38.92 21.06
C PHE A 69 -14.39 38.47 21.81
N MET A 70 -15.44 38.23 21.05
CA MET A 70 -16.71 37.72 21.58
C MET A 70 -16.95 36.32 21.02
N ILE A 71 -17.19 35.37 21.91
CA ILE A 71 -17.58 34.01 21.54
C ILE A 71 -18.99 34.04 20.99
N ASN A 72 -19.14 33.56 19.75
CA ASN A 72 -20.42 33.47 19.10
C ASN A 72 -21.35 32.49 19.85
N GLN A 73 -22.65 32.78 19.86
CA GLN A 73 -23.67 31.92 20.47
C GLN A 73 -24.33 31.10 19.37
N PRO A 74 -24.64 29.81 19.62
CA PRO A 74 -25.28 28.98 18.61
C PRO A 74 -26.79 29.27 18.50
N PRO A 75 -27.44 28.85 17.41
CA PRO A 75 -28.89 28.96 17.23
C PRO A 75 -29.72 28.35 18.37
N GLU A 76 -30.86 28.94 18.67
CA GLU A 76 -31.73 28.54 19.80
C GLU A 76 -33.23 28.49 19.46
N ASN A 77 -34.01 27.93 20.38
CA ASN A 77 -35.49 27.93 20.44
C ASN A 77 -36.25 27.23 19.31
N GLY A 78 -35.57 26.58 18.37
CA GLY A 78 -36.21 25.81 17.31
C GLY A 78 -36.42 24.34 17.64
N SER A 79 -37.09 23.65 16.72
CA SER A 79 -37.29 22.20 16.74
C SER A 79 -37.17 21.62 15.34
N CYS A 80 -36.92 20.32 15.22
CA CYS A 80 -36.96 19.60 13.95
C CYS A 80 -37.86 18.37 14.06
N SER A 81 -38.51 18.00 12.96
CA SER A 81 -39.35 16.80 12.84
C SER A 81 -39.14 16.10 11.50
N ILE A 82 -39.44 14.81 11.42
CA ILE A 82 -39.31 13.99 10.20
C ILE A 82 -40.59 13.21 9.88
N ASP A 83 -40.96 13.16 8.60
CA ASP A 83 -42.09 12.38 8.08
C ASP A 83 -41.80 11.77 6.69
N PRO A 84 -42.17 10.50 6.40
CA PRO A 84 -42.76 9.51 7.31
C PRO A 84 -41.71 8.87 8.25
N GLN A 85 -42.13 8.28 9.36
CA GLN A 85 -41.21 7.58 10.27
C GLN A 85 -40.79 6.18 9.77
N ASN A 86 -41.59 5.57 8.90
CA ASN A 86 -41.32 4.25 8.34
C ASN A 86 -41.24 4.34 6.82
N GLY A 87 -40.23 3.68 6.23
CA GLY A 87 -40.06 3.65 4.78
C GLY A 87 -39.10 2.57 4.30
N THR A 88 -38.74 2.65 3.03
CA THR A 88 -37.69 1.83 2.41
C THR A 88 -36.54 2.72 1.94
N THR A 89 -35.45 2.12 1.44
CA THR A 89 -34.31 2.86 0.86
C THR A 89 -34.67 3.79 -0.31
N THR A 90 -35.88 3.68 -0.88
CA THR A 90 -36.39 4.57 -1.94
C THR A 90 -37.36 5.64 -1.44
N THR A 91 -37.85 5.55 -0.19
CA THR A 91 -38.76 6.51 0.41
C THR A 91 -38.09 7.87 0.57
N LEU A 92 -38.83 8.93 0.20
CA LEU A 92 -38.43 10.32 0.47
C LEU A 92 -38.97 10.72 1.84
N PHE A 93 -38.05 11.08 2.72
CA PHE A 93 -38.31 11.60 4.05
C PHE A 93 -38.20 13.11 4.00
N ILE A 94 -39.14 13.81 4.63
CA ILE A 94 -39.16 15.26 4.74
C ILE A 94 -38.74 15.59 6.16
N VAL A 95 -37.59 16.25 6.30
CA VAL A 95 -37.18 16.85 7.58
C VAL A 95 -37.52 18.33 7.55
N ASN A 96 -38.21 18.80 8.59
CA ASN A 96 -38.63 20.17 8.73
C ASN A 96 -38.17 20.73 10.08
N CYS A 97 -37.39 21.81 10.05
CA CYS A 97 -36.83 22.49 11.21
C CYS A 97 -37.44 23.88 11.35
N THR A 98 -38.29 24.10 12.36
CA THR A 98 -39.00 25.37 12.55
C THR A 98 -38.48 26.13 13.76
N ASP A 99 -38.74 27.44 13.76
CA ASP A 99 -38.57 28.32 14.93
C ASP A 99 -37.12 28.50 15.44
N TRP A 100 -36.13 28.06 14.66
CA TRP A 100 -34.72 28.33 14.94
C TRP A 100 -34.41 29.81 14.75
N PHE A 101 -33.86 30.42 15.79
CA PHE A 101 -33.46 31.82 15.78
C PHE A 101 -31.99 31.95 16.16
N ASP A 102 -31.30 32.79 15.41
CA ASP A 102 -29.96 33.27 15.76
C ASP A 102 -29.85 34.75 15.38
N LYS A 103 -29.14 35.53 16.19
CA LYS A 103 -28.94 36.98 15.95
C LYS A 103 -28.14 37.24 14.65
N ASP A 104 -27.31 36.29 14.25
CA ASP A 104 -26.44 36.34 13.08
C ASP A 104 -27.08 35.64 11.85
N ASN A 105 -28.35 35.24 11.97
CA ASN A 105 -29.11 34.40 11.04
C ASN A 105 -28.56 32.97 10.90
N ILE A 106 -29.46 32.06 10.52
CA ILE A 106 -29.11 30.68 10.21
C ILE A 106 -28.43 30.62 8.84
N SER A 107 -27.28 29.96 8.78
CA SER A 107 -26.55 29.65 7.55
C SER A 107 -27.11 28.38 6.89
N ASP A 108 -27.13 27.28 7.64
CA ASP A 108 -27.49 25.97 7.12
C ASP A 108 -27.98 24.99 8.20
N TYR A 109 -28.61 23.93 7.72
CA TYR A 109 -29.03 22.77 8.47
C TYR A 109 -28.27 21.57 7.90
N SER A 110 -27.50 20.88 8.73
CA SER A 110 -26.72 19.69 8.36
C SER A 110 -27.28 18.46 9.08
N PHE A 111 -27.53 17.37 8.36
CA PHE A 111 -28.25 16.20 8.86
C PHE A 111 -27.28 15.03 8.97
N TYR A 112 -27.26 14.39 10.14
CA TYR A 112 -26.37 13.30 10.49
C TYR A 112 -27.15 12.09 10.98
N LEU A 113 -26.58 10.92 10.75
CA LEU A 113 -27.04 9.65 11.26
C LEU A 113 -26.02 9.13 12.28
N TRP A 114 -26.46 8.57 13.40
CA TRP A 114 -25.57 7.85 14.32
C TRP A 114 -26.19 6.54 14.75
N TYR A 115 -25.35 5.57 15.14
CA TYR A 115 -25.77 4.22 15.50
C TYR A 115 -25.48 3.98 16.97
N GLU A 116 -26.39 3.35 17.72
CA GLU A 116 -26.17 3.12 19.17
C GLU A 116 -24.89 2.30 19.48
N LYS A 117 -24.44 1.46 18.53
CA LYS A 117 -23.22 0.66 18.66
C LYS A 117 -21.95 1.37 18.16
N SER A 118 -22.07 2.52 17.49
CA SER A 118 -20.96 3.28 16.92
C SER A 118 -21.16 4.78 17.20
N SER A 119 -20.28 5.38 18.00
CA SER A 119 -20.27 6.82 18.28
C SER A 119 -19.90 7.69 17.05
N GLU A 120 -19.99 7.16 15.83
CA GLU A 120 -19.63 7.81 14.58
C GLU A 120 -20.88 8.49 13.97
N LEU A 121 -20.80 9.82 13.81
CA LEU A 121 -21.80 10.61 13.06
C LEU A 121 -21.53 10.50 11.56
N VAL A 122 -22.56 10.15 10.81
CA VAL A 122 -22.56 9.99 9.35
C VAL A 122 -23.33 11.13 8.73
N MET A 123 -22.66 12.08 8.07
CA MET A 123 -23.35 13.16 7.36
C MET A 123 -24.16 12.61 6.19
N LEU A 124 -25.44 12.96 6.13
CA LEU A 124 -26.37 12.56 5.07
C LEU A 124 -26.55 13.65 4.02
N ALA A 125 -26.78 14.88 4.48
CA ALA A 125 -27.04 16.04 3.64
C ALA A 125 -26.90 17.33 4.44
N PHE A 126 -26.93 18.47 3.76
CA PHE A 126 -27.14 19.79 4.36
C PHE A 126 -28.15 20.58 3.53
N THR A 127 -28.64 21.72 3.99
CA THR A 127 -29.43 22.65 3.18
C THR A 127 -29.48 24.02 3.84
N THR A 128 -29.65 25.08 3.05
CA THR A 128 -29.90 26.43 3.57
C THR A 128 -31.39 26.67 3.84
N SER A 129 -32.26 25.74 3.42
CA SER A 129 -33.70 25.75 3.67
C SER A 129 -33.99 25.03 4.98
N SER A 130 -34.94 25.55 5.76
CA SER A 130 -35.48 24.90 6.96
C SER A 130 -36.15 23.54 6.69
N THR A 131 -36.44 23.23 5.43
CA THR A 131 -37.04 21.96 5.00
C THR A 131 -36.15 21.27 3.99
N LEU A 132 -35.98 19.94 4.15
CA LEU A 132 -35.19 19.10 3.26
C LEU A 132 -35.90 17.78 2.95
N GLN A 133 -35.81 17.34 1.69
CA GLN A 133 -36.17 15.98 1.30
C GLN A 133 -34.91 15.10 1.23
N ILE A 134 -34.90 14.00 1.98
CA ILE A 134 -33.77 13.07 2.08
C ILE A 134 -34.21 11.63 1.86
N ARG A 135 -33.31 10.81 1.30
CA ARG A 135 -33.41 9.35 1.40
C ARG A 135 -32.47 8.85 2.49
N LEU A 136 -32.96 7.91 3.27
CA LEU A 136 -32.23 7.35 4.40
C LEU A 136 -31.67 5.95 4.06
N PRO A 137 -30.51 5.59 4.62
CA PRO A 137 -29.97 4.24 4.47
C PRO A 137 -30.81 3.21 5.24
N PRO A 138 -30.69 1.92 4.91
CA PRO A 138 -31.41 0.87 5.61
C PRO A 138 -30.85 0.65 7.01
N SER A 139 -31.71 0.23 7.93
CA SER A 139 -31.31 -0.17 9.28
C SER A 139 -30.43 -1.44 9.28
N ASP A 140 -29.51 -1.57 10.24
CA ASP A 140 -28.56 -2.70 10.34
C ASP A 140 -29.30 -4.05 10.38
N ASP A 141 -30.37 -4.12 11.18
CA ASP A 141 -31.35 -5.21 11.26
C ASP A 141 -32.76 -4.67 11.01
N ASN A 142 -33.70 -5.51 10.52
CA ASN A 142 -35.11 -5.16 10.25
C ASN A 142 -35.91 -4.64 11.47
N THR A 143 -35.26 -4.53 12.64
CA THR A 143 -35.82 -4.07 13.92
C THR A 143 -35.05 -2.88 14.53
N SER A 144 -33.95 -2.44 13.91
CA SER A 144 -33.11 -1.35 14.43
C SER A 144 -33.61 0.01 13.95
N THR A 145 -33.65 0.99 14.86
CA THR A 145 -34.04 2.38 14.58
C THR A 145 -32.82 3.19 14.16
N LEU A 146 -33.00 4.06 13.17
CA LEU A 146 -32.02 5.07 12.79
C LEU A 146 -32.16 6.28 13.71
N ASN A 147 -31.06 6.75 14.28
CA ASN A 147 -31.05 7.97 15.08
C ASN A 147 -30.51 9.12 14.24
N LEU A 148 -31.34 10.16 14.05
CA LEU A 148 -30.99 11.32 13.24
C LEU A 148 -30.67 12.53 14.15
N THR A 149 -29.64 13.27 13.78
CA THR A 149 -29.23 14.49 14.46
C THR A 149 -29.11 15.61 13.43
N VAL A 150 -29.67 16.76 13.73
CA VAL A 150 -29.59 17.96 12.89
C VAL A 150 -28.66 18.95 13.56
N HIS A 151 -27.65 19.42 12.84
CA HIS A 151 -26.80 20.52 13.24
C HIS A 151 -27.33 21.79 12.58
N ILE A 152 -27.77 22.75 13.38
CA ILE A 152 -28.24 24.05 12.93
C ILE A 152 -27.09 25.02 13.10
N ARG A 153 -26.62 25.60 11.99
CA ARG A 153 -25.44 26.45 11.95
C ARG A 153 -25.81 27.89 11.64
N ASP A 154 -25.25 28.85 12.35
CA ASP A 154 -25.35 30.29 12.04
C ASP A 154 -24.29 30.76 11.01
N THR A 155 -24.32 32.03 10.62
CA THR A 155 -23.38 32.60 9.64
C THR A 155 -21.94 32.79 10.17
N LEU A 156 -21.72 32.66 11.47
CA LEU A 156 -20.43 32.73 12.15
C LEU A 156 -19.93 31.34 12.60
N ASN A 157 -20.52 30.26 12.07
CA ASN A 157 -20.22 28.85 12.37
C ASN A 157 -20.51 28.38 13.80
N GLY A 158 -21.33 29.09 14.57
CA GLY A 158 -21.92 28.53 15.79
C GLY A 158 -22.91 27.42 15.44
N VAL A 159 -22.85 26.29 16.16
CA VAL A 159 -23.64 25.08 15.85
C VAL A 159 -24.46 24.66 17.06
N ARG A 160 -25.75 24.39 16.82
CA ARG A 160 -26.64 23.71 17.75
C ARG A 160 -26.97 22.32 17.24
N GLU A 161 -26.73 21.30 18.05
CA GLU A 161 -27.16 19.94 17.77
C GLU A 161 -28.59 19.71 18.28
N PHE A 162 -29.45 19.15 17.42
CA PHE A 162 -30.81 18.76 17.75
C PHE A 162 -31.03 17.28 17.41
N TYR A 163 -31.40 16.50 18.41
CA TYR A 163 -31.63 15.07 18.28
C TYR A 163 -33.11 14.83 17.95
N LEU A 164 -33.38 14.13 16.85
CA LEU A 164 -34.75 13.71 16.52
C LEU A 164 -35.12 12.52 17.41
N GLU A 165 -36.22 12.65 18.14
CA GLU A 165 -36.70 11.63 19.08
C GLU A 165 -37.58 10.56 18.39
N GLU A 166 -37.97 10.80 17.15
CA GLU A 166 -38.81 9.89 16.36
C GLU A 166 -38.08 8.59 16.02
N ARG A 167 -38.79 7.47 16.13
CA ARG A 167 -38.27 6.15 15.74
C ARG A 167 -38.35 5.99 14.23
N ILE A 168 -37.22 6.12 13.56
CA ILE A 168 -37.14 5.99 12.11
C ILE A 168 -36.76 4.55 11.74
N VAL A 169 -37.57 3.89 10.91
CA VAL A 169 -37.30 2.52 10.42
C VAL A 169 -37.24 2.52 8.90
N VAL A 170 -36.11 2.09 8.36
CA VAL A 170 -35.89 2.02 6.91
C VAL A 170 -35.57 0.59 6.51
N ILE A 171 -36.46 -0.01 5.73
CA ILE A 171 -36.32 -1.38 5.26
C ILE A 171 -35.55 -1.41 3.94
N LEU A 172 -34.64 -2.37 3.81
CA LEU A 172 -33.90 -2.61 2.59
C LEU A 172 -34.85 -3.01 1.45
N ASN A 173 -34.87 -2.24 0.36
CA ASN A 173 -35.51 -2.69 -0.87
C ASN A 173 -34.47 -3.42 -1.74
N GLU A 174 -34.33 -4.74 -1.53
CA GLU A 174 -33.36 -5.58 -2.27
C GLU A 174 -33.54 -5.49 -3.79
N SER A 175 -34.78 -5.31 -4.28
CA SER A 175 -35.04 -5.16 -5.71
C SER A 175 -34.40 -3.90 -6.28
N SER A 176 -34.51 -2.76 -5.59
CA SER A 176 -33.96 -1.48 -6.07
C SER A 176 -32.44 -1.41 -5.98
N ILE A 177 -31.82 -2.11 -5.02
CA ILE A 177 -30.36 -2.19 -4.91
C ILE A 177 -29.80 -3.15 -5.96
N ASN A 178 -30.45 -4.29 -6.21
CA ASN A 178 -30.03 -5.19 -7.28
C ASN A 178 -30.23 -4.52 -8.65
N THR A 179 -31.36 -3.85 -8.90
CA THR A 179 -31.55 -3.04 -10.12
C THR A 179 -30.53 -1.89 -10.22
N PHE A 180 -30.13 -1.27 -9.11
CA PHE A 180 -29.07 -0.27 -9.10
C PHE A 180 -27.69 -0.88 -9.42
N ILE A 181 -27.35 -2.04 -8.84
CA ILE A 181 -26.14 -2.79 -9.20
C ILE A 181 -26.19 -3.20 -10.69
N ASP A 182 -27.36 -3.61 -11.19
CA ASP A 182 -27.58 -3.94 -12.60
C ASP A 182 -27.47 -2.70 -13.51
N SER A 183 -27.87 -1.50 -13.02
CA SER A 183 -27.68 -0.20 -13.69
C SER A 183 -26.23 0.30 -13.61
N ILE A 184 -25.48 -0.14 -12.60
CA ILE A 184 -24.04 0.03 -12.52
C ILE A 184 -23.35 -0.94 -13.51
N GLN A 185 -23.94 -2.10 -13.77
CA GLN A 185 -23.40 -3.03 -14.76
C GLN A 185 -23.78 -2.63 -16.19
N ASN A 186 -24.93 -1.98 -16.39
CA ASN A 186 -25.45 -1.58 -17.70
C ASN A 186 -25.44 -0.06 -17.92
N THR A 187 -24.81 0.38 -19.02
CA THR A 187 -24.59 1.79 -19.43
C THR A 187 -25.86 2.58 -19.83
N ASN A 188 -27.04 2.24 -19.28
CA ASN A 188 -28.27 2.94 -19.63
C ASN A 188 -28.48 4.21 -18.78
N ASN A 189 -28.37 5.37 -19.43
CA ASN A 189 -28.47 6.72 -18.87
C ASN A 189 -29.87 7.14 -18.34
N ASN A 190 -30.83 6.22 -18.26
CA ASN A 190 -32.23 6.52 -17.92
C ASN A 190 -32.63 6.18 -16.48
N ASP A 191 -31.71 5.71 -15.65
CA ASP A 191 -31.99 5.41 -14.24
C ASP A 191 -32.11 6.72 -13.43
N PRO A 192 -33.16 6.91 -12.60
CA PRO A 192 -33.35 8.11 -11.77
C PRO A 192 -32.20 8.42 -10.81
N ILE A 193 -31.45 7.42 -10.34
CA ILE A 193 -30.29 7.57 -9.48
C ILE A 193 -29.05 7.94 -10.31
N VAL A 194 -28.89 7.38 -11.52
CA VAL A 194 -27.83 7.79 -12.47
C VAL A 194 -28.07 9.21 -12.98
N GLN A 195 -29.32 9.58 -13.25
CA GLN A 195 -29.74 10.95 -13.57
C GLN A 195 -29.56 11.89 -12.37
N ALA A 196 -29.80 11.43 -11.15
CA ALA A 196 -29.52 12.18 -9.94
C ALA A 196 -28.01 12.43 -9.72
N LEU A 197 -27.16 11.43 -9.97
CA LEU A 197 -25.70 11.60 -9.98
C LEU A 197 -25.25 12.54 -11.10
N ALA A 198 -25.90 12.48 -12.28
CA ALA A 198 -25.64 13.37 -13.41
C ALA A 198 -26.22 14.79 -13.22
N SER A 199 -27.21 14.96 -12.33
CA SER A 199 -27.88 16.24 -12.08
C SER A 199 -26.99 17.26 -11.35
N GLY A 200 -25.87 16.82 -10.78
CA GLY A 200 -24.97 17.68 -10.00
C GLY A 200 -25.58 18.18 -8.69
N ASN A 201 -26.73 17.66 -8.27
CA ASN A 201 -27.36 18.03 -7.00
C ASN A 201 -26.59 17.39 -5.83
N GLN A 202 -25.80 18.22 -5.14
CA GLN A 202 -24.87 17.85 -4.08
C GLN A 202 -25.52 17.01 -2.96
N HIS A 203 -26.78 17.28 -2.65
CA HIS A 203 -27.53 16.57 -1.60
C HIS A 203 -27.88 15.15 -2.02
N ILE A 204 -28.30 14.96 -3.27
CA ILE A 204 -28.64 13.63 -3.77
C ILE A 204 -27.36 12.79 -3.92
N ILE A 205 -26.26 13.43 -4.31
CA ILE A 205 -24.95 12.78 -4.45
C ILE A 205 -24.43 12.29 -3.09
N ALA A 206 -24.48 13.12 -2.04
CA ALA A 206 -24.07 12.72 -0.69
C ALA A 206 -24.92 11.58 -0.12
N GLN A 207 -26.24 11.63 -0.33
CA GLN A 207 -27.17 10.59 0.09
C GLN A 207 -26.90 9.26 -0.61
N VAL A 208 -26.78 9.27 -1.95
CA VAL A 208 -26.50 8.06 -2.75
C VAL A 208 -25.15 7.46 -2.36
N THR A 209 -24.13 8.30 -2.15
CA THR A 209 -22.78 7.86 -1.73
C THR A 209 -22.81 7.18 -0.37
N THR A 210 -23.55 7.75 0.58
CA THR A 210 -23.62 7.24 1.95
C THR A 210 -24.37 5.92 2.00
N ILE A 211 -25.54 5.85 1.35
CA ILE A 211 -26.33 4.61 1.22
C ILE A 211 -25.47 3.52 0.58
N PHE A 212 -24.79 3.83 -0.51
CA PHE A 212 -23.95 2.86 -1.21
C PHE A 212 -22.74 2.41 -0.38
N SER A 213 -22.04 3.34 0.27
CA SER A 213 -20.88 3.02 1.11
C SER A 213 -21.28 2.07 2.26
N GLN A 214 -22.43 2.32 2.87
CA GLN A 214 -22.95 1.47 3.95
C GLN A 214 -23.37 0.09 3.45
N GLU A 215 -24.02 0.01 2.29
CA GLU A 215 -24.38 -1.28 1.68
C GLU A 215 -23.17 -2.10 1.27
N LEU A 216 -22.14 -1.46 0.71
CA LEU A 216 -20.87 -2.13 0.43
C LEU A 216 -20.23 -2.67 1.71
N ASN A 217 -20.20 -1.86 2.78
CA ASN A 217 -19.67 -2.30 4.07
C ASN A 217 -20.45 -3.49 4.63
N LYS A 218 -21.79 -3.48 4.52
CA LYS A 218 -22.67 -4.57 4.97
C LYS A 218 -22.46 -5.87 4.17
N ARG A 219 -22.38 -5.78 2.83
CA ARG A 219 -22.07 -6.94 1.97
C ARG A 219 -20.67 -7.49 2.24
N ASN A 220 -19.69 -6.61 2.43
CA ASN A 220 -18.33 -7.01 2.77
C ASN A 220 -18.30 -7.81 4.09
N LYS A 221 -18.99 -7.31 5.13
CA LYS A 221 -19.12 -7.99 6.41
C LYS A 221 -19.78 -9.37 6.28
N LYS A 222 -20.92 -9.46 5.58
CA LYS A 222 -21.64 -10.73 5.36
C LYS A 222 -20.80 -11.76 4.60
N SER A 223 -20.07 -11.30 3.59
CA SER A 223 -19.22 -12.18 2.79
C SER A 223 -17.96 -12.62 3.55
N LEU A 224 -17.40 -11.75 4.39
CA LEU A 224 -16.33 -12.08 5.33
C LEU A 224 -16.79 -13.17 6.32
N GLU A 225 -17.96 -12.99 6.94
CA GLU A 225 -18.56 -13.97 7.86
C GLU A 225 -18.82 -15.33 7.17
N THR A 226 -19.30 -15.31 5.92
CA THR A 226 -19.53 -16.52 5.12
C THR A 226 -18.22 -17.25 4.79
N ALA A 227 -17.17 -16.52 4.41
CA ALA A 227 -15.87 -17.08 4.10
C ALA A 227 -15.17 -17.66 5.35
N ILE A 228 -15.35 -17.02 6.52
CA ILE A 228 -14.89 -17.56 7.82
C ILE A 228 -15.64 -18.86 8.16
N ALA A 229 -16.96 -18.89 7.96
CA ALA A 229 -17.78 -20.09 8.19
C ALA A 229 -17.37 -21.27 7.28
N ASN A 230 -16.85 -20.98 6.09
CA ASN A 230 -16.32 -21.97 5.15
C ASN A 230 -14.85 -22.36 5.40
N GLY A 231 -14.28 -22.00 6.56
CA GLY A 231 -12.96 -22.44 7.01
C GLY A 231 -11.78 -21.62 6.47
N ILE A 232 -12.03 -20.48 5.84
CA ILE A 232 -10.96 -19.57 5.41
C ILE A 232 -10.56 -18.67 6.59
N PRO A 233 -9.27 -18.61 6.98
CA PRO A 233 -8.83 -17.73 8.05
C PRO A 233 -9.14 -16.26 7.70
N ALA A 234 -9.70 -15.49 8.65
CA ALA A 234 -10.02 -14.06 8.47
C ALA A 234 -8.86 -13.23 7.89
N ALA A 235 -7.63 -13.61 8.23
CA ALA A 235 -6.37 -13.06 7.73
C ALA A 235 -6.15 -13.20 6.20
N LYS A 236 -6.85 -14.10 5.51
CA LYS A 236 -6.67 -14.39 4.08
C LYS A 236 -7.82 -13.91 3.20
N ILE A 237 -8.85 -13.27 3.78
CA ILE A 237 -10.07 -12.93 3.07
C ILE A 237 -10.02 -11.46 2.65
N SER A 238 -9.89 -11.20 1.35
CA SER A 238 -10.26 -9.91 0.75
C SER A 238 -11.55 -10.11 -0.04
N VAL A 239 -12.68 -9.65 0.49
CA VAL A 239 -13.95 -9.72 -0.25
C VAL A 239 -14.19 -8.41 -0.99
N SER A 240 -14.47 -8.51 -2.29
CA SER A 240 -15.19 -7.44 -2.98
C SER A 240 -16.67 -7.46 -2.57
N PRO A 241 -17.23 -6.33 -2.11
CA PRO A 241 -18.67 -6.20 -1.88
C PRO A 241 -19.52 -6.16 -3.17
N LEU A 242 -18.90 -6.06 -4.35
CA LEU A 242 -19.57 -5.86 -5.65
C LEU A 242 -19.79 -7.13 -6.48
N GLY A 243 -19.39 -8.30 -5.98
CA GLY A 243 -19.47 -9.55 -6.74
C GLY A 243 -18.34 -9.70 -7.78
N SER A 244 -18.35 -10.84 -8.47
CA SER A 244 -17.22 -11.44 -9.19
C SER A 244 -16.89 -10.83 -10.58
N ASN A 245 -17.26 -9.59 -10.90
CA ASN A 245 -17.13 -9.02 -12.27
C ASN A 245 -16.28 -7.73 -12.33
N ARG A 246 -15.27 -7.70 -13.22
CA ARG A 246 -14.38 -6.56 -13.49
C ARG A 246 -15.09 -5.28 -13.92
N ARG A 247 -16.18 -5.40 -14.68
CA ARG A 247 -16.95 -4.24 -15.18
C ARG A 247 -17.54 -3.43 -14.02
N SER A 248 -17.99 -4.12 -12.97
CA SER A 248 -18.52 -3.51 -11.75
C SER A 248 -17.45 -2.70 -11.01
N GLU A 249 -16.22 -3.23 -10.92
CA GLU A 249 -15.09 -2.55 -10.27
C GLU A 249 -14.67 -1.28 -11.03
N ILE A 250 -14.62 -1.34 -12.37
CA ILE A 250 -14.34 -0.16 -13.20
C ILE A 250 -15.39 0.92 -12.98
N LEU A 251 -16.68 0.57 -13.01
CA LEU A 251 -17.70 1.59 -12.82
C LEU A 251 -17.70 2.13 -11.38
N ALA A 252 -17.52 1.29 -10.36
CA ALA A 252 -17.40 1.75 -8.99
C ALA A 252 -16.23 2.74 -8.82
N SER A 253 -15.07 2.41 -9.39
CA SER A 253 -13.90 3.33 -9.48
C SER A 253 -14.29 4.67 -10.10
N GLN A 254 -15.02 4.64 -11.22
CA GLN A 254 -15.51 5.84 -11.91
C GLN A 254 -16.47 6.67 -11.06
N LYS A 255 -17.38 6.03 -10.33
CA LYS A 255 -18.29 6.73 -9.43
C LYS A 255 -17.52 7.38 -8.26
N CYS A 256 -16.59 6.68 -7.60
CA CYS A 256 -15.78 7.28 -6.54
C CYS A 256 -15.02 8.52 -7.06
N TYR A 257 -14.48 8.47 -8.28
CA TYR A 257 -13.79 9.60 -8.90
C TYR A 257 -14.70 10.80 -9.18
N GLU A 258 -15.89 10.58 -9.75
CA GLU A 258 -16.86 11.66 -10.01
C GLU A 258 -17.38 12.31 -8.71
N LEU A 259 -17.50 11.53 -7.63
CA LEU A 259 -17.81 12.06 -6.30
C LEU A 259 -16.71 13.00 -5.80
N ALA A 260 -15.44 12.63 -5.95
CA ALA A 260 -14.31 13.50 -5.59
C ALA A 260 -14.30 14.81 -6.41
N ARG A 261 -14.64 14.73 -7.70
CA ARG A 261 -14.75 15.93 -8.56
C ARG A 261 -15.87 16.85 -8.09
N THR A 262 -17.02 16.27 -7.74
CA THR A 262 -18.17 17.02 -7.23
C THR A 262 -17.82 17.69 -5.90
N LEU A 263 -17.21 16.95 -4.95
CA LEU A 263 -16.77 17.50 -3.67
C LEU A 263 -15.77 18.65 -3.86
N LYS A 264 -14.84 18.52 -4.81
CA LYS A 264 -13.88 19.58 -5.16
C LYS A 264 -14.56 20.86 -5.64
N ALA A 265 -15.64 20.76 -6.43
CA ALA A 265 -16.37 21.92 -6.92
C ALA A 265 -17.03 22.73 -5.78
N ILE A 266 -17.24 22.10 -4.62
CA ILE A 266 -18.02 22.68 -3.51
C ILE A 266 -17.16 22.90 -2.26
N ALA A 267 -15.89 22.50 -2.30
CA ALA A 267 -15.00 22.41 -1.14
C ALA A 267 -14.86 23.73 -0.35
N MET A 268 -14.99 24.89 -0.99
CA MET A 268 -14.94 26.21 -0.34
C MET A 268 -16.23 26.58 0.41
N ARG A 269 -17.32 25.84 0.19
CA ARG A 269 -18.64 26.07 0.81
C ARG A 269 -19.00 24.99 1.84
N VAL A 270 -18.09 24.05 2.07
CA VAL A 270 -18.28 22.91 2.96
C VAL A 270 -17.35 23.11 4.16
N SER A 271 -17.84 22.79 5.37
CA SER A 271 -17.03 22.89 6.58
C SER A 271 -15.83 21.94 6.53
N TYR A 272 -14.85 22.19 7.39
CA TYR A 272 -13.68 21.32 7.49
C TYR A 272 -14.09 19.87 7.85
N GLU A 273 -14.96 19.72 8.84
CA GLU A 273 -15.42 18.42 9.35
C GLU A 273 -16.13 17.62 8.25
N ASP A 274 -17.00 18.28 7.50
CA ASP A 274 -17.75 17.68 6.39
C ASP A 274 -16.84 17.31 5.21
N ALA A 275 -15.89 18.20 4.88
CA ALA A 275 -14.91 17.96 3.84
C ALA A 275 -13.99 16.78 4.21
N GLN A 276 -13.57 16.67 5.46
CA GLN A 276 -12.78 15.56 5.99
C GLN A 276 -13.56 14.26 5.95
N TYR A 277 -14.81 14.27 6.42
CA TYR A 277 -15.67 13.09 6.44
C TYR A 277 -15.93 12.56 5.03
N ALA A 278 -16.38 13.42 4.11
CA ALA A 278 -16.66 13.04 2.73
C ALA A 278 -15.40 12.57 2.00
N SER A 279 -14.27 13.26 2.18
CA SER A 279 -12.97 12.85 1.64
C SER A 279 -12.54 11.48 2.15
N THR A 280 -12.76 11.19 3.43
CA THR A 280 -12.43 9.90 4.03
C THR A 280 -13.28 8.79 3.40
N ARG A 281 -14.59 8.99 3.24
CA ARG A 281 -15.48 8.00 2.62
C ARG A 281 -15.16 7.75 1.14
N ILE A 282 -14.87 8.80 0.37
CA ILE A 282 -14.47 8.64 -1.04
C ILE A 282 -13.11 7.94 -1.14
N SER A 283 -12.17 8.25 -0.25
CA SER A 283 -10.89 7.56 -0.16
C SER A 283 -11.05 6.07 0.12
N TYR A 284 -11.97 5.70 1.02
CA TYR A 284 -12.28 4.29 1.29
C TYR A 284 -13.00 3.60 0.13
N CYS A 285 -13.93 4.29 -0.54
CA CYS A 285 -14.61 3.80 -1.74
C CYS A 285 -13.59 3.32 -2.78
N ILE A 286 -12.67 4.21 -3.17
CA ILE A 286 -11.70 3.91 -4.23
C ILE A 286 -10.64 2.89 -3.80
N ASN A 287 -10.22 2.92 -2.52
CA ASN A 287 -9.28 1.92 -2.00
C ASN A 287 -9.90 0.54 -1.86
N ASN A 288 -11.18 0.43 -1.51
CA ASN A 288 -11.87 -0.86 -1.44
C ASN A 288 -11.99 -1.50 -2.82
N VAL A 289 -12.35 -0.71 -3.84
CA VAL A 289 -12.35 -1.14 -5.25
C VAL A 289 -10.96 -1.58 -5.70
N LEU A 290 -9.93 -0.80 -5.35
CA LEU A 290 -8.54 -1.16 -5.65
C LEU A 290 -8.09 -2.44 -4.92
N THR A 291 -8.51 -2.63 -3.67
CA THR A 291 -8.21 -3.85 -2.90
C THR A 291 -8.89 -5.06 -3.53
N ALA A 292 -10.16 -4.92 -3.94
CA ALA A 292 -10.94 -5.95 -4.59
C ALA A 292 -10.31 -6.45 -5.90
N ILE A 293 -9.89 -5.54 -6.80
CA ILE A 293 -9.27 -5.93 -8.07
C ILE A 293 -7.88 -6.57 -7.89
N ASN A 294 -7.15 -6.16 -6.84
CA ASN A 294 -5.79 -6.62 -6.57
C ASN A 294 -5.73 -7.96 -5.81
N ALA A 295 -6.73 -8.26 -4.99
CA ALA A 295 -6.74 -9.46 -4.17
C ALA A 295 -6.45 -10.77 -4.95
N PRO A 296 -7.05 -11.01 -6.13
CA PRO A 296 -6.75 -12.23 -6.90
C PRO A 296 -5.33 -12.24 -7.48
N LEU A 297 -4.83 -11.06 -7.87
CA LEU A 297 -3.46 -10.89 -8.40
C LEU A 297 -2.41 -11.18 -7.32
N GLN A 298 -2.78 -10.94 -6.06
CA GLN A 298 -1.98 -11.23 -4.89
C GLN A 298 -2.17 -12.66 -4.32
N GLN A 299 -2.98 -13.51 -4.96
CA GLN A 299 -3.36 -14.84 -4.47
C GLN A 299 -4.13 -14.81 -3.13
N ARG A 300 -4.90 -13.75 -2.90
CA ARG A 300 -5.66 -13.47 -1.65
C ARG A 300 -7.17 -13.37 -1.87
N GLY A 301 -7.65 -13.83 -3.02
CA GLY A 301 -9.06 -13.80 -3.40
C GLY A 301 -9.33 -14.67 -4.61
N PHE A 302 -10.60 -14.99 -4.86
CA PHE A 302 -11.01 -15.72 -6.06
C PHE A 302 -10.71 -14.89 -7.30
N ILE A 303 -10.24 -15.54 -8.37
CA ILE A 303 -10.12 -14.90 -9.68
C ILE A 303 -11.50 -14.34 -10.07
N LEU A 304 -11.60 -13.01 -10.25
CA LEU A 304 -12.83 -12.41 -10.77
C LEU A 304 -13.09 -13.01 -12.15
N ASN A 305 -14.34 -13.44 -12.38
CA ASN A 305 -14.83 -14.28 -13.50
C ASN A 305 -14.71 -15.82 -13.34
N ALA A 306 -14.60 -16.38 -12.14
CA ALA A 306 -14.72 -17.85 -11.96
C ALA A 306 -16.08 -18.43 -12.42
N GLU A 307 -17.11 -17.59 -12.60
CA GLU A 307 -18.46 -18.00 -13.00
C GLU A 307 -18.81 -17.73 -14.49
N SER A 308 -17.90 -17.24 -15.33
CA SER A 308 -18.11 -17.32 -16.79
C SER A 308 -17.60 -18.65 -17.35
N ILE A 309 -17.97 -19.74 -16.68
CA ILE A 309 -18.11 -21.04 -17.29
C ILE A 309 -19.54 -21.03 -17.84
N TYR A 310 -19.72 -20.60 -19.09
CA TYR A 310 -20.66 -21.12 -20.08
C TYR A 310 -20.89 -20.11 -21.22
N GLU A 311 -20.80 -20.65 -22.44
CA GLU A 311 -21.42 -20.22 -23.69
C GLU A 311 -20.83 -19.04 -24.47
N ASP A 312 -20.08 -19.42 -25.52
CA ASP A 312 -20.51 -19.19 -26.90
C ASP A 312 -21.25 -17.86 -27.14
N SER A 313 -20.51 -16.77 -27.07
CA SER A 313 -20.86 -15.59 -27.84
C SER A 313 -19.58 -15.07 -28.47
N THR A 314 -19.62 -14.99 -29.80
CA THR A 314 -18.68 -14.27 -30.63
C THR A 314 -18.38 -12.93 -29.97
N VAL A 315 -17.09 -12.70 -29.68
CA VAL A 315 -16.56 -11.43 -29.20
C VAL A 315 -16.77 -10.39 -30.32
N ASP A 316 -17.94 -9.77 -30.37
CA ASP A 316 -18.17 -8.51 -31.07
C ASP A 316 -17.70 -7.38 -30.14
N ASP A 317 -16.38 -7.29 -29.99
CA ASP A 317 -15.70 -6.03 -29.72
C ASP A 317 -14.28 -6.18 -30.26
N TYR A 318 -14.03 -5.55 -31.40
CA TYR A 318 -12.73 -5.49 -32.05
C TYR A 318 -11.74 -4.70 -31.16
N GLU A 319 -11.25 -5.30 -30.07
CA GLU A 319 -10.01 -4.84 -29.40
C GLU A 319 -8.83 -5.28 -30.27
N THR A 320 -8.34 -4.36 -31.10
CA THR A 320 -7.19 -4.55 -32.02
C THR A 320 -5.90 -4.97 -31.29
N ASP A 321 -5.81 -4.70 -29.98
CA ASP A 321 -4.71 -5.11 -29.11
C ASP A 321 -4.73 -6.62 -28.79
N LEU A 322 -5.89 -7.28 -28.88
CA LEU A 322 -6.04 -8.70 -28.56
C LEU A 322 -5.57 -9.60 -29.71
N GLU A 323 -5.84 -9.21 -30.97
CA GLU A 323 -5.35 -9.91 -32.16
C GLU A 323 -3.81 -9.84 -32.28
N LEU A 324 -3.20 -8.71 -31.86
CA LEU A 324 -1.74 -8.55 -31.76
C LEU A 324 -1.12 -9.46 -30.69
N MET A 325 -1.89 -9.87 -29.67
CA MET A 325 -1.43 -10.72 -28.57
C MET A 325 -1.62 -12.21 -28.86
N GLU A 326 -2.64 -12.61 -29.64
CA GLU A 326 -2.78 -13.99 -30.15
C GLU A 326 -1.61 -14.38 -31.07
N LEU A 327 -1.06 -13.42 -31.81
CA LEU A 327 0.18 -13.56 -32.59
C LEU A 327 1.44 -13.70 -31.73
N ASN A 328 1.37 -13.39 -30.44
CA ASN A 328 2.51 -13.30 -29.55
C ASN A 328 2.35 -14.30 -28.39
N LEU A 329 2.30 -15.60 -28.75
CA LEU A 329 2.19 -16.75 -27.84
C LEU A 329 3.13 -16.67 -26.62
N ASN A 330 4.30 -16.04 -26.81
CA ASN A 330 5.30 -15.78 -25.77
C ASN A 330 4.80 -14.88 -24.63
N LEU A 331 3.69 -14.15 -24.78
CA LEU A 331 3.05 -13.31 -23.75
C LEU A 331 2.18 -14.08 -22.75
N LEU A 332 1.82 -15.33 -23.07
CA LEU A 332 0.86 -16.14 -22.33
C LEU A 332 1.42 -17.47 -21.83
N THR A 333 2.72 -17.73 -22.04
CA THR A 333 3.34 -19.03 -21.74
C THR A 333 4.55 -18.88 -20.81
N ASN A 334 4.56 -19.66 -19.72
CA ASN A 334 5.83 -20.07 -19.12
C ASN A 334 6.40 -21.14 -20.05
N GLN A 335 7.67 -21.02 -20.42
CA GLN A 335 8.29 -21.65 -21.61
C GLN A 335 8.16 -23.17 -21.78
N ASP A 336 7.51 -23.92 -20.88
CA ASP A 336 7.49 -25.39 -20.87
C ASP A 336 6.09 -26.06 -20.73
N ASP A 337 4.97 -25.33 -20.59
CA ASP A 337 3.64 -25.97 -20.46
C ASP A 337 2.54 -25.23 -21.25
N PHE A 338 2.02 -25.90 -22.28
CA PHE A 338 1.04 -25.38 -23.26
C PHE A 338 -0.39 -25.86 -23.00
N SER A 339 -0.71 -26.26 -21.77
CA SER A 339 -2.06 -26.70 -21.42
C SER A 339 -3.10 -25.58 -21.66
N ARG A 340 -4.22 -25.90 -22.33
CA ARG A 340 -5.33 -24.94 -22.61
C ARG A 340 -5.86 -24.26 -21.33
N GLU A 341 -5.73 -24.91 -20.19
CA GLU A 341 -6.13 -24.40 -18.88
C GLU A 341 -5.19 -23.30 -18.38
N ILE A 342 -3.86 -23.46 -18.56
CA ILE A 342 -2.84 -22.46 -18.22
C ILE A 342 -2.96 -21.22 -19.10
N LEU A 343 -3.18 -21.39 -20.41
CA LEU A 343 -3.41 -20.27 -21.33
C LEU A 343 -4.65 -19.45 -20.93
N LYS A 344 -5.72 -20.13 -20.50
CA LYS A 344 -6.93 -19.47 -19.98
C LYS A 344 -6.65 -18.71 -18.68
N GLU A 345 -5.97 -19.33 -17.72
CA GLU A 345 -5.61 -18.69 -16.45
C GLU A 345 -4.73 -17.45 -16.68
N ASN A 346 -3.73 -17.55 -17.55
CA ASN A 346 -2.83 -16.45 -17.90
C ASN A 346 -3.57 -15.28 -18.58
N ARG A 347 -4.51 -15.58 -19.50
CA ARG A 347 -5.36 -14.54 -20.12
C ARG A 347 -6.22 -13.83 -19.08
N ILE A 348 -6.83 -14.58 -18.17
CA ILE A 348 -7.65 -14.01 -17.10
C ILE A 348 -6.77 -13.12 -16.20
N ARG A 349 -5.59 -13.59 -15.79
CA ARG A 349 -4.65 -12.82 -14.95
C ARG A 349 -4.14 -11.56 -15.65
N TYR A 350 -3.87 -11.62 -16.95
CA TYR A 350 -3.44 -10.47 -17.74
C TYR A 350 -4.51 -9.37 -17.78
N ASN A 351 -5.75 -9.72 -18.14
CA ASN A 351 -6.85 -8.77 -18.19
C ASN A 351 -7.15 -8.17 -16.79
N GLN A 352 -7.01 -8.97 -15.73
CA GLN A 352 -7.10 -8.48 -14.35
C GLN A 352 -6.02 -7.43 -14.03
N LYS A 353 -4.77 -7.62 -14.48
CA LYS A 353 -3.68 -6.63 -14.34
C LYS A 353 -3.99 -5.33 -15.09
N LYS A 354 -4.49 -5.41 -16.33
CA LYS A 354 -4.90 -4.23 -17.13
C LYS A 354 -5.96 -3.41 -16.38
N THR A 355 -7.02 -4.05 -15.92
CA THR A 355 -8.08 -3.39 -15.13
C THR A 355 -7.55 -2.80 -13.83
N ALA A 356 -6.69 -3.52 -13.11
CA ALA A 356 -6.11 -3.01 -11.87
C ALA A 356 -5.22 -1.78 -12.09
N ASN A 357 -4.51 -1.71 -13.23
CA ASN A 357 -3.75 -0.53 -13.63
C ASN A 357 -4.63 0.69 -13.93
N GLU A 358 -5.75 0.49 -14.62
CA GLU A 358 -6.73 1.54 -14.90
C GLU A 358 -7.34 2.09 -13.59
N ILE A 359 -7.79 1.19 -12.71
CA ILE A 359 -8.31 1.55 -11.39
C ILE A 359 -7.22 2.23 -10.54
N GLY A 360 -5.97 1.78 -10.60
CA GLY A 360 -4.84 2.42 -9.92
C GLY A 360 -4.60 3.86 -10.37
N LYS A 361 -4.66 4.15 -11.68
CA LYS A 361 -4.58 5.53 -12.22
C LYS A 361 -5.72 6.39 -11.68
N GLN A 362 -6.93 5.84 -11.68
CA GLN A 362 -8.11 6.52 -11.20
C GLN A 362 -8.07 6.77 -9.68
N ALA A 363 -7.51 5.83 -8.90
CA ALA A 363 -7.27 5.98 -7.48
C ALA A 363 -6.31 7.14 -7.19
N ASN A 364 -5.17 7.21 -7.90
CA ASN A 364 -4.22 8.31 -7.77
C ASN A 364 -4.87 9.67 -8.10
N ALA A 365 -5.66 9.74 -9.18
CA ALA A 365 -6.40 10.95 -9.54
C ALA A 365 -7.41 11.33 -8.44
N THR A 366 -8.13 10.35 -7.88
CA THR A 366 -9.08 10.55 -6.78
C THR A 366 -8.39 11.09 -5.53
N PHE A 367 -7.28 10.48 -5.10
CA PHE A 367 -6.51 10.96 -3.95
C PHE A 367 -5.94 12.37 -4.18
N SER A 368 -5.58 12.71 -5.42
CA SER A 368 -5.15 14.06 -5.78
C SER A 368 -6.25 15.11 -5.61
N LEU A 369 -7.47 14.80 -6.05
CA LEU A 369 -8.64 15.65 -5.83
C LEU A 369 -8.94 15.83 -4.35
N ILE A 370 -8.93 14.75 -3.58
CA ILE A 370 -9.14 14.75 -2.13
C ILE A 370 -8.09 15.59 -1.41
N THR A 371 -6.83 15.50 -1.83
CA THR A 371 -5.76 16.32 -1.28
C THR A 371 -6.01 17.80 -1.53
N THR A 372 -6.50 18.15 -2.72
CA THR A 372 -6.84 19.53 -3.07
C THR A 372 -7.99 20.05 -2.20
N ILE A 373 -9.01 19.23 -1.95
CA ILE A 373 -10.15 19.57 -1.10
C ILE A 373 -9.70 19.88 0.34
N LEU A 374 -8.94 18.97 0.94
CA LEU A 374 -8.54 19.07 2.34
C LEU A 374 -7.52 20.18 2.59
N LYS A 375 -6.66 20.47 1.61
CA LYS A 375 -5.67 21.55 1.69
C LYS A 375 -6.30 22.92 1.91
N ILE A 376 -7.50 23.19 1.38
CA ILE A 376 -8.22 24.46 1.57
C ILE A 376 -8.43 24.76 3.05
N HIS A 377 -8.53 23.72 3.88
CA HIS A 377 -8.84 23.79 5.30
C HIS A 377 -7.60 23.64 6.20
N LEU A 378 -6.39 23.53 5.64
CA LEU A 378 -5.15 23.32 6.39
C LEU A 378 -4.29 24.58 6.49
N ASN A 379 -4.01 25.02 7.71
CA ASN A 379 -2.98 26.02 7.97
C ASN A 379 -1.59 25.39 8.13
N ILE A 380 -0.54 26.23 8.09
CA ILE A 380 0.84 25.80 8.28
C ILE A 380 1.00 25.15 9.66
N GLY A 381 1.58 23.94 9.70
CA GLY A 381 1.78 23.15 10.91
C GLY A 381 0.60 22.26 11.30
N GLN A 382 -0.54 22.36 10.60
CA GLN A 382 -1.66 21.44 10.78
C GLN A 382 -1.52 20.20 9.89
N ASN A 383 -2.10 19.09 10.34
CA ASN A 383 -2.20 17.86 9.58
C ASN A 383 -3.61 17.28 9.61
N ILE A 384 -3.93 16.48 8.60
CA ILE A 384 -5.13 15.65 8.50
C ILE A 384 -4.68 14.23 8.20
N SER A 385 -5.17 13.28 8.99
CA SER A 385 -4.94 11.87 8.77
C SER A 385 -6.27 11.15 8.53
N MET A 386 -6.32 10.36 7.47
CA MET A 386 -7.39 9.42 7.14
C MET A 386 -6.78 8.01 7.20
N ASN A 387 -7.29 7.15 8.08
CA ASN A 387 -6.66 5.86 8.38
C ASN A 387 -7.70 4.74 8.50
N SER A 388 -7.46 3.65 7.77
CA SER A 388 -8.13 2.36 7.88
C SER A 388 -7.11 1.21 7.82
N ALA A 389 -7.60 -0.03 7.92
CA ALA A 389 -6.73 -1.21 7.86
C ALA A 389 -5.93 -1.35 6.54
N SER A 390 -6.42 -0.78 5.43
CA SER A 390 -5.82 -0.90 4.10
C SER A 390 -5.53 0.44 3.41
N LEU A 391 -5.78 1.57 4.08
CA LEU A 391 -5.52 2.91 3.55
C LEU A 391 -5.00 3.83 4.64
N LEU A 392 -3.91 4.52 4.36
CA LEU A 392 -3.48 5.71 5.08
C LEU A 392 -3.31 6.86 4.10
N ILE A 393 -3.85 8.02 4.41
CA ILE A 393 -3.52 9.29 3.77
C ILE A 393 -3.30 10.30 4.88
N ASN A 394 -2.08 10.83 4.96
CA ASN A 394 -1.73 11.92 5.85
C ASN A 394 -1.31 13.13 5.01
N ILE A 395 -1.93 14.28 5.27
CA ILE A 395 -1.65 15.54 4.57
C ILE A 395 -1.25 16.56 5.62
N GLU A 396 -0.10 17.20 5.44
CA GLU A 396 0.42 18.22 6.33
C GLU A 396 0.87 19.44 5.52
N THR A 397 0.54 20.64 5.97
CA THR A 397 1.08 21.86 5.37
C THR A 397 2.35 22.28 6.12
N THR A 398 3.46 22.36 5.42
CA THR A 398 4.81 22.55 6.00
C THR A 398 5.70 23.40 5.08
N THR A 399 6.95 23.63 5.45
CA THR A 399 7.94 24.28 4.57
C THR A 399 8.96 23.27 4.06
N ILE A 400 9.66 23.58 2.97
CA ILE A 400 10.72 22.70 2.46
C ILE A 400 11.87 22.59 3.44
N GLU A 401 12.24 23.69 4.09
CA GLU A 401 13.29 23.69 5.10
C GLU A 401 13.02 22.69 6.24
N SER A 402 11.76 22.60 6.69
CA SER A 402 11.34 21.65 7.73
C SER A 402 11.32 20.17 7.30
N LEU A 403 11.61 19.85 6.03
CA LEU A 403 11.74 18.46 5.58
C LEU A 403 13.11 17.85 5.95
N SER A 404 14.13 18.66 6.24
CA SER A 404 15.46 18.17 6.59
C SER A 404 15.41 17.29 7.84
N ASN A 405 15.88 16.03 7.74
CA ASN A 405 15.81 15.01 8.80
C ASN A 405 14.39 14.63 9.24
N LYS A 406 13.38 14.94 8.42
CA LYS A 406 11.99 14.62 8.78
C LYS A 406 11.75 13.12 8.65
N ILE A 407 11.14 12.55 9.68
CA ILE A 407 10.68 11.17 9.69
C ILE A 407 9.16 11.19 9.56
N VAL A 408 8.67 10.67 8.45
CA VAL A 408 7.24 10.48 8.18
C VAL A 408 6.90 9.05 8.56
N LYS A 409 6.24 8.87 9.71
CA LYS A 409 5.72 7.57 10.14
C LYS A 409 4.37 7.31 9.48
N GLN A 410 4.18 6.10 8.98
CA GLN A 410 2.92 5.62 8.43
C GLN A 410 2.39 4.46 9.29
N VAL A 411 1.32 3.79 8.85
CA VAL A 411 0.70 2.67 9.58
C VAL A 411 1.62 1.44 9.54
N GLY A 412 1.64 0.69 10.63
CA GLY A 412 2.50 -0.48 10.78
C GLY A 412 3.98 -0.09 10.92
N GLN A 413 4.86 -0.78 10.19
CA GLN A 413 6.31 -0.50 10.20
C GLN A 413 6.76 0.43 9.05
N ALA A 414 5.81 1.04 8.32
CA ALA A 414 6.11 1.94 7.22
C ALA A 414 6.67 3.28 7.72
N GLN A 415 7.82 3.69 7.18
CA GLN A 415 8.47 4.96 7.53
C GLN A 415 9.21 5.52 6.31
N ILE A 416 9.27 6.85 6.19
CA ILE A 416 10.08 7.55 5.19
C ILE A 416 10.92 8.60 5.90
N HIS A 417 12.23 8.54 5.70
CA HIS A 417 13.25 9.35 6.36
C HIS A 417 13.91 10.22 5.29
N ILE A 418 13.66 11.53 5.37
CA ILE A 418 14.23 12.51 4.44
C ILE A 418 15.63 12.92 4.96
N PRO A 419 16.67 12.92 4.10
CA PRO A 419 18.02 13.25 4.53
C PRO A 419 18.16 14.72 4.94
N SER A 420 19.22 15.02 5.70
CA SER A 420 19.57 16.40 6.09
C SER A 420 19.86 17.34 4.90
N LYS A 421 20.33 16.79 3.77
CA LYS A 421 20.61 17.56 2.55
C LYS A 421 19.94 16.90 1.36
N PHE A 422 19.21 17.71 0.62
CA PHE A 422 18.60 17.38 -0.66
C PHE A 422 18.48 18.65 -1.50
N GLU A 423 18.34 18.49 -2.80
CA GLU A 423 18.07 19.57 -3.75
C GLU A 423 16.56 19.65 -4.01
N SER A 424 16.00 20.85 -4.08
CA SER A 424 14.62 21.11 -4.43
C SER A 424 14.54 22.04 -5.63
N ASN A 425 13.54 21.83 -6.50
CA ASN A 425 13.30 22.70 -7.65
C ASN A 425 12.72 24.09 -7.28
N ILE A 426 12.32 24.29 -6.02
CA ILE A 426 11.76 25.54 -5.51
C ILE A 426 12.48 26.03 -4.22
N PRO A 427 12.32 27.30 -3.82
CA PRO A 427 13.00 27.88 -2.65
C PRO A 427 12.65 27.19 -1.31
N LYS A 428 13.60 27.16 -0.37
CA LYS A 428 13.46 26.45 0.92
C LYS A 428 12.35 27.00 1.84
N ASN A 429 12.06 28.29 1.75
CA ASN A 429 11.02 28.96 2.56
C ASN A 429 9.61 28.80 1.98
N THR A 430 9.46 28.09 0.85
CA THR A 430 8.15 27.92 0.21
C THR A 430 7.28 26.96 1.03
N THR A 431 6.04 27.37 1.28
CA THR A 431 5.01 26.51 1.88
C THR A 431 4.59 25.44 0.88
N ILE A 432 4.56 24.19 1.33
CA ILE A 432 4.19 23.01 0.57
C ILE A 432 3.19 22.16 1.36
N SER A 433 2.43 21.33 0.66
CA SER A 433 1.64 20.27 1.27
C SER A 433 2.39 18.94 1.10
N LEU A 434 2.77 18.35 2.22
CA LEU A 434 3.36 17.03 2.33
C LEU A 434 2.22 15.99 2.40
N ARG A 435 2.11 15.15 1.37
CA ARG A 435 1.13 14.06 1.33
C ARG A 435 1.83 12.72 1.41
N SER A 436 1.54 11.97 2.46
CA SER A 436 2.01 10.61 2.67
C SER A 436 0.84 9.65 2.47
N THR A 437 0.98 8.66 1.58
CA THR A 437 -0.06 7.65 1.38
C THR A 437 0.47 6.22 1.51
N MET A 438 -0.39 5.32 1.98
CA MET A 438 -0.20 3.87 1.92
C MET A 438 -1.52 3.24 1.48
N HIS A 439 -1.51 2.43 0.44
CA HIS A 439 -2.74 1.82 -0.11
C HIS A 439 -2.47 0.47 -0.79
N SER A 440 -3.54 -0.22 -1.17
CA SER A 440 -3.46 -1.50 -1.89
C SER A 440 -2.77 -1.35 -3.24
N LEU A 441 -1.79 -2.20 -3.51
CA LEU A 441 -0.91 -2.09 -4.68
C LEU A 441 -1.60 -2.49 -5.99
N ALA A 442 -1.77 -1.55 -6.93
CA ALA A 442 -2.07 -1.87 -8.32
C ALA A 442 -0.86 -2.57 -8.98
N PRO A 443 -1.01 -3.71 -9.66
CA PRO A 443 0.08 -4.34 -10.40
C PRO A 443 0.39 -3.55 -11.67
N ALA A 444 1.42 -2.72 -11.55
CA ALA A 444 2.00 -1.97 -12.65
C ALA A 444 2.63 -2.85 -13.75
N GLY A 445 2.37 -2.47 -15.00
CA GLY A 445 3.05 -2.91 -16.22
C GLY A 445 2.35 -4.00 -17.03
N ALA A 446 2.56 -3.95 -18.36
CA ALA A 446 2.10 -4.97 -19.32
C ALA A 446 2.95 -6.27 -19.28
N SER A 447 3.97 -6.32 -18.42
CA SER A 447 4.93 -7.42 -18.42
C SER A 447 4.38 -8.67 -17.72
N GLN A 448 4.69 -9.83 -18.30
CA GLN A 448 4.45 -11.14 -17.71
C GLN A 448 5.11 -11.29 -16.34
N SER A 449 6.26 -10.65 -16.13
CA SER A 449 7.03 -10.79 -14.90
C SER A 449 6.38 -10.04 -13.75
N SER A 450 5.87 -10.78 -12.77
CA SER A 450 5.53 -10.21 -11.47
C SER A 450 6.81 -9.70 -10.84
N ALA A 451 6.89 -8.41 -10.54
CA ALA A 451 7.89 -7.86 -9.63
C ALA A 451 7.83 -8.51 -8.22
N ASN A 452 7.03 -9.57 -8.00
CA ASN A 452 6.81 -10.28 -6.74
C ASN A 452 6.46 -9.31 -5.59
N THR A 453 5.74 -8.25 -5.94
CA THR A 453 5.25 -7.20 -5.03
C THR A 453 3.91 -7.57 -4.38
N ASN A 454 3.40 -8.79 -4.63
CA ASN A 454 2.14 -9.32 -4.08
C ASN A 454 2.11 -9.37 -2.55
N MET A 455 3.28 -9.26 -1.91
CA MET A 455 3.45 -9.27 -0.45
C MET A 455 3.66 -7.88 0.15
N SER A 456 3.48 -6.81 -0.63
CA SER A 456 3.74 -5.42 -0.23
C SER A 456 2.53 -4.51 -0.46
N THR A 457 2.54 -3.36 0.20
CA THR A 457 1.64 -2.24 -0.07
C THR A 457 2.35 -1.17 -0.90
N ALA A 458 1.58 -0.33 -1.59
CA ALA A 458 2.12 0.87 -2.20
C ALA A 458 2.32 1.93 -1.10
N ILE A 459 3.52 2.50 -1.00
CA ILE A 459 3.76 3.69 -0.18
C ILE A 459 4.15 4.85 -1.08
N SER A 460 3.71 6.07 -0.78
CA SER A 460 4.15 7.25 -1.52
C SER A 460 4.28 8.47 -0.63
N LEU A 461 5.17 9.37 -1.04
CA LEU A 461 5.32 10.69 -0.46
C LEU A 461 5.35 11.72 -1.59
N SER A 462 4.28 12.50 -1.73
CA SER A 462 4.20 13.59 -2.69
C SER A 462 4.38 14.92 -1.96
N LEU A 463 5.09 15.85 -2.60
CA LEU A 463 5.19 17.24 -2.17
C LEU A 463 4.39 18.07 -3.17
N LEU A 464 3.49 18.93 -2.69
CA LEU A 464 2.64 19.74 -3.56
C LEU A 464 2.85 21.22 -3.26
N ASP A 465 3.03 22.04 -4.30
CA ASP A 465 3.12 23.49 -4.16
C ASP A 465 1.76 24.12 -3.82
N ILE A 466 1.69 25.45 -3.67
CA ILE A 466 0.44 26.18 -3.36
C ILE A 466 -0.63 26.00 -4.45
N THR A 467 -0.24 25.80 -5.70
CA THR A 467 -1.14 25.57 -6.85
C THR A 467 -1.56 24.11 -7.02
N GLY A 468 -0.94 23.19 -6.27
CA GLY A 468 -1.22 21.76 -6.32
C GLY A 468 -0.35 20.97 -7.31
N ASN A 469 0.73 21.55 -7.84
CA ASN A 469 1.68 20.83 -8.68
C ASN A 469 2.70 20.07 -7.83
N GLU A 470 3.21 18.96 -8.35
CA GLU A 470 4.25 18.19 -7.66
C GLU A 470 5.59 18.92 -7.61
N VAL A 471 6.21 18.88 -6.44
CA VAL A 471 7.52 19.44 -6.14
C VAL A 471 8.52 18.29 -6.07
N SER A 472 9.55 18.34 -6.89
CA SER A 472 10.58 17.31 -6.89
C SER A 472 11.68 17.64 -5.88
N ILE A 473 12.15 16.60 -5.19
CA ILE A 473 13.39 16.64 -4.43
C ILE A 473 14.33 15.55 -4.93
N HIS A 474 15.62 15.89 -4.96
CA HIS A 474 16.68 14.97 -5.36
C HIS A 474 17.69 14.81 -4.21
N ALA A 475 17.93 13.56 -3.84
CA ALA A 475 18.91 13.16 -2.84
C ALA A 475 20.12 12.50 -3.51
N SER A 476 21.27 12.57 -2.85
CA SER A 476 22.51 11.95 -3.35
C SER A 476 22.68 10.52 -2.84
N ASP A 477 23.46 9.69 -3.53
CA ASP A 477 23.76 8.32 -3.08
C ASP A 477 24.42 8.24 -1.69
N LYS A 478 25.09 9.32 -1.26
CA LYS A 478 25.73 9.41 0.06
C LYS A 478 24.75 9.78 1.18
N GLN A 479 23.65 10.43 0.84
CA GLN A 479 22.58 10.83 1.76
C GLN A 479 21.23 10.58 1.07
N PRO A 480 20.86 9.30 0.87
CA PRO A 480 19.63 8.94 0.19
C PRO A 480 18.41 9.19 1.07
N ILE A 481 17.23 9.18 0.44
CA ILE A 481 15.96 9.03 1.13
C ILE A 481 15.84 7.56 1.54
N GLU A 482 15.67 7.32 2.83
CA GLU A 482 15.50 5.97 3.38
C GLU A 482 14.02 5.72 3.65
N PHE A 483 13.53 4.53 3.32
CA PHE A 483 12.16 4.15 3.61
C PHE A 483 12.02 2.67 3.92
N PHE A 484 11.02 2.34 4.72
CA PHE A 484 10.68 0.99 5.11
C PHE A 484 9.31 0.64 4.54
N ILE A 485 9.27 -0.41 3.73
CA ILE A 485 8.03 -0.95 3.16
C ILE A 485 7.63 -2.16 3.98
N PRO A 486 6.52 -2.12 4.72
CA PRO A 486 6.04 -3.26 5.47
C PRO A 486 5.53 -4.33 4.50
N ARG A 487 5.71 -5.58 4.91
CA ARG A 487 5.09 -6.73 4.23
C ARG A 487 3.74 -7.01 4.85
N ASP A 488 2.94 -7.77 4.12
CA ASP A 488 1.67 -8.23 4.62
C ASP A 488 1.82 -9.01 5.93
N PRO A 489 1.19 -8.56 7.03
CA PRO A 489 1.26 -9.26 8.31
C PRO A 489 0.65 -10.66 8.29
N ASN A 490 -0.20 -10.97 7.30
CA ASN A 490 -0.83 -12.29 7.14
C ASN A 490 0.03 -13.28 6.36
N PHE A 491 1.23 -12.87 5.92
CA PHE A 491 2.15 -13.75 5.23
C PHE A 491 2.64 -14.87 6.13
N ILE A 492 2.39 -16.12 5.71
CA ILE A 492 2.95 -17.28 6.37
C ILE A 492 4.36 -17.50 5.81
N LEU A 493 5.36 -17.14 6.61
CA LEU A 493 6.77 -17.32 6.26
C LEU A 493 7.12 -18.82 6.11
N PRO A 494 7.58 -19.27 4.93
CA PRO A 494 8.04 -20.64 4.73
C PRO A 494 9.13 -21.02 5.74
N LYS A 495 9.08 -22.24 6.28
CA LYS A 495 10.07 -22.74 7.26
C LYS A 495 11.48 -22.80 6.65
N ARG A 496 12.51 -22.70 7.49
CA ARG A 496 13.89 -22.96 7.07
C ARG A 496 14.05 -24.44 6.68
N ILE A 497 14.93 -24.72 5.72
CA ILE A 497 15.23 -26.06 5.23
C ILE A 497 16.41 -26.62 6.03
N LEU A 498 16.23 -27.80 6.63
CA LEU A 498 17.31 -28.50 7.33
C LEU A 498 18.38 -28.97 6.33
N GLN A 499 19.64 -28.66 6.62
CA GLN A 499 20.81 -29.08 5.85
C GLN A 499 21.47 -30.27 6.56
N ASN A 500 21.32 -31.46 5.99
CA ASN A 500 21.91 -32.71 6.51
C ASN A 500 23.40 -32.78 6.11
N VAL A 501 24.26 -32.08 6.84
CA VAL A 501 25.69 -31.95 6.54
C VAL A 501 26.55 -32.89 7.37
N THR A 502 26.08 -33.32 8.54
CA THR A 502 26.78 -34.26 9.45
C THR A 502 26.93 -35.67 8.88
N SER A 503 26.04 -36.08 7.98
CA SER A 503 26.06 -37.41 7.35
C SER A 503 27.03 -37.52 6.17
N LYS A 504 27.66 -36.43 5.76
CA LYS A 504 28.60 -36.36 4.64
C LYS A 504 30.03 -36.21 5.18
N SER A 505 30.96 -37.09 4.81
CA SER A 505 32.39 -36.81 5.03
C SER A 505 32.79 -35.64 4.15
N ASN A 506 33.26 -34.56 4.77
CA ASN A 506 33.65 -33.35 4.10
C ASN A 506 35.14 -33.42 3.77
N GLU A 507 35.46 -33.89 2.56
CA GLU A 507 36.84 -33.85 2.03
C GLU A 507 37.20 -32.45 1.50
N GLU A 508 36.21 -31.59 1.31
CA GLU A 508 36.35 -30.21 0.82
C GLU A 508 36.42 -29.20 1.99
N LEU A 509 37.13 -28.09 1.77
CA LEU A 509 37.30 -27.02 2.76
C LEU A 509 35.98 -26.32 3.13
N PHE A 510 35.04 -26.22 2.19
CA PHE A 510 33.77 -25.53 2.36
C PHE A 510 32.63 -26.36 1.80
N TYR A 511 31.50 -26.39 2.49
CA TYR A 511 30.26 -26.93 1.95
C TYR A 511 29.64 -25.90 0.99
N LEU A 512 29.74 -26.17 -0.31
CA LEU A 512 29.32 -25.27 -1.37
C LEU A 512 27.84 -25.43 -1.73
N THR A 513 27.17 -24.31 -1.96
CA THR A 513 25.79 -24.23 -2.45
C THR A 513 25.71 -23.21 -3.58
N VAL A 514 24.95 -23.53 -4.62
CA VAL A 514 24.74 -22.67 -5.80
C VAL A 514 23.33 -22.08 -5.79
N ILE A 515 23.24 -20.82 -6.17
CA ILE A 515 22.00 -20.08 -6.35
C ILE A 515 22.00 -19.53 -7.78
N HIS A 516 20.96 -19.83 -8.53
CA HIS A 516 20.72 -19.27 -9.86
C HIS A 516 19.99 -17.94 -9.73
N THR A 517 20.64 -16.84 -10.08
CA THR A 517 20.01 -15.51 -10.00
C THR A 517 19.01 -15.29 -11.12
N ASN A 518 19.18 -15.96 -12.27
CA ASN A 518 18.21 -15.92 -13.38
C ASN A 518 16.82 -16.46 -12.98
N GLU A 519 16.71 -17.29 -11.95
CA GLU A 519 15.41 -17.78 -11.45
C GLU A 519 14.57 -16.68 -10.80
N PHE A 520 15.18 -15.54 -10.44
CA PHE A 520 14.50 -14.42 -9.78
C PHE A 520 14.83 -13.03 -10.34
N ILE A 521 15.86 -12.88 -11.18
CA ILE A 521 16.04 -11.68 -12.03
C ILE A 521 15.00 -11.78 -13.14
N THR A 522 13.96 -10.95 -13.06
CA THR A 522 12.91 -10.91 -14.08
C THR A 522 13.48 -10.41 -15.41
N ASN A 523 12.85 -10.82 -16.52
CA ASN A 523 13.17 -10.39 -17.90
C ASN A 523 13.19 -8.85 -18.13
N ASN A 524 12.86 -8.05 -17.11
CA ASN A 524 12.75 -6.59 -17.16
C ASN A 524 13.91 -5.84 -16.47
N ASN A 525 15.04 -6.49 -16.18
CA ASN A 525 16.18 -5.86 -15.47
C ASN A 525 15.84 -5.33 -14.05
N LEU A 526 14.84 -5.91 -13.38
CA LEU A 526 14.57 -5.56 -11.97
C LEU A 526 15.67 -6.14 -11.08
N THR A 527 16.25 -5.29 -10.23
CA THR A 527 17.35 -5.67 -9.35
C THR A 527 16.84 -6.12 -7.99
N MET A 528 17.41 -7.20 -7.46
CA MET A 528 17.01 -7.80 -6.20
C MET A 528 18.24 -8.14 -5.36
N SER A 529 18.09 -8.01 -4.05
CA SER A 529 19.08 -8.38 -3.04
C SER A 529 18.85 -9.82 -2.58
N VAL A 530 19.88 -10.42 -1.99
CA VAL A 530 19.82 -11.78 -1.45
C VAL A 530 20.16 -11.76 0.03
N HIS A 531 19.32 -12.43 0.82
CA HIS A 531 19.43 -12.56 2.26
C HIS A 531 19.58 -14.02 2.66
N PHE A 532 20.50 -14.27 3.58
CA PHE A 532 20.79 -15.58 4.14
C PHE A 532 20.43 -15.58 5.63
N GLU A 533 19.64 -16.57 6.04
CA GLU A 533 19.37 -16.88 7.44
C GLU A 533 19.86 -18.29 7.74
N ILE A 534 20.87 -18.40 8.60
CA ILE A 534 21.46 -19.67 9.02
C ILE A 534 21.20 -19.85 10.50
N ARG A 535 20.50 -20.92 10.88
CA ARG A 535 20.25 -21.26 12.28
C ARG A 535 21.00 -22.54 12.63
N PRO A 536 22.06 -22.47 13.44
CA PRO A 536 22.69 -23.68 13.94
C PRO A 536 21.74 -24.43 14.87
N LEU A 537 21.80 -25.76 14.86
CA LEU A 537 21.12 -26.58 15.87
C LEU A 537 21.83 -26.52 17.23
N ASP A 538 23.16 -26.33 17.22
CA ASP A 538 23.96 -26.01 18.41
C ASP A 538 24.40 -24.55 18.42
N ARG A 539 23.87 -23.77 19.38
CA ARG A 539 24.14 -22.33 19.51
C ARG A 539 25.58 -21.98 19.89
N SER A 540 26.40 -22.95 20.27
CA SER A 540 27.83 -22.73 20.55
C SER A 540 28.71 -22.72 19.30
N LEU A 541 28.16 -23.10 18.13
CA LEU A 541 28.91 -23.21 16.89
C LEU A 541 29.05 -21.87 16.16
N GLY A 542 30.23 -21.68 15.57
CA GLY A 542 30.50 -20.60 14.63
C GLY A 542 30.81 -21.12 13.23
N TYR A 543 30.71 -20.24 12.24
CA TYR A 543 30.95 -20.58 10.83
C TYR A 543 31.74 -19.49 10.10
N ILE A 544 32.45 -19.88 9.06
CA ILE A 544 32.93 -18.97 8.01
C ILE A 544 32.04 -19.12 6.79
N PHE A 545 31.55 -17.97 6.32
CA PHE A 545 30.81 -17.83 5.09
C PHE A 545 31.67 -17.14 4.04
N ILE A 546 31.75 -17.70 2.85
CA ILE A 546 32.40 -17.10 1.68
C ILE A 546 31.46 -17.18 0.48
N TYR A 547 31.59 -16.25 -0.47
CA TYR A 547 30.87 -16.37 -1.73
C TYR A 547 31.63 -15.79 -2.91
N LYS A 548 31.24 -16.24 -4.11
CA LYS A 548 31.72 -15.75 -5.39
C LYS A 548 30.58 -15.75 -6.41
N PHE A 549 30.58 -14.72 -7.26
CA PHE A 549 29.69 -14.60 -8.40
C PHE A 549 30.27 -15.33 -9.62
N ASP A 550 29.40 -16.02 -10.36
CA ASP A 550 29.71 -16.69 -11.63
C ASP A 550 30.93 -17.63 -11.60
N GLY A 551 31.27 -18.15 -10.42
CA GLY A 551 32.40 -19.02 -10.20
C GLY A 551 32.46 -19.57 -8.78
N THR A 552 33.32 -20.54 -8.56
CA THR A 552 33.46 -21.22 -7.26
C THR A 552 34.32 -20.38 -6.30
N PRO A 553 33.85 -20.10 -5.06
CA PRO A 553 34.66 -19.40 -4.08
C PRO A 553 35.80 -20.30 -3.60
N TYR A 554 37.01 -19.76 -3.52
CA TYR A 554 38.16 -20.45 -2.97
C TYR A 554 38.91 -19.51 -2.03
N LEU A 555 39.00 -19.89 -0.75
CA LEU A 555 39.69 -19.09 0.25
C LEU A 555 41.19 -19.29 0.14
N ASN A 556 41.91 -18.20 -0.15
CA ASN A 556 43.37 -18.20 -0.18
C ASN A 556 43.92 -16.85 0.29
N SER A 557 45.23 -16.80 0.54
CA SER A 557 45.94 -15.59 0.97
C SER A 557 45.79 -14.39 0.02
N SER A 558 45.48 -14.63 -1.26
CA SER A 558 45.36 -13.58 -2.28
C SER A 558 44.00 -12.88 -2.33
N LYS A 559 42.95 -13.46 -1.71
CA LYS A 559 41.53 -13.01 -1.76
C LYS A 559 40.91 -12.88 -3.17
N LYS A 560 41.64 -13.14 -4.25
CA LYS A 560 41.15 -12.94 -5.64
C LYS A 560 40.01 -13.88 -6.03
N ASN A 561 39.87 -15.00 -5.32
CA ASN A 561 38.90 -16.04 -5.63
C ASN A 561 37.66 -16.00 -4.72
N ILE A 562 37.41 -14.86 -4.06
CA ILE A 562 36.15 -14.60 -3.33
C ILE A 562 35.71 -13.16 -3.61
N ASP A 563 34.40 -12.92 -3.62
CA ASP A 563 33.84 -11.58 -3.80
C ASP A 563 33.34 -10.99 -2.48
N GLY A 564 33.13 -11.85 -1.47
CA GLY A 564 32.95 -11.43 -0.08
C GLY A 564 32.95 -12.62 0.89
N TRP A 565 32.96 -12.30 2.17
CA TRP A 565 33.02 -13.27 3.27
C TRP A 565 32.46 -12.68 4.56
N SER A 566 32.12 -13.54 5.52
CA SER A 566 31.70 -13.17 6.87
C SER A 566 32.10 -14.23 7.87
N LEU A 567 32.40 -13.80 9.10
CA LEU A 567 32.61 -14.68 10.24
C LEU A 567 31.36 -14.67 11.13
N PHE A 568 30.74 -15.82 11.29
CA PHE A 568 29.61 -16.03 12.19
C PHE A 568 30.12 -16.60 13.49
N CYS A 569 30.31 -15.74 14.48
CA CYS A 569 30.72 -16.13 15.82
C CYS A 569 29.50 -16.36 16.71
N PRO A 570 29.55 -17.29 17.70
CA PRO A 570 28.44 -17.52 18.65
C PRO A 570 27.92 -16.26 19.33
N LEU A 571 28.80 -15.27 19.57
CA LEU A 571 28.45 -13.97 20.14
C LEU A 571 27.60 -13.09 19.19
N ASN A 572 27.64 -13.34 17.88
CA ASN A 572 26.91 -12.61 16.84
C ASN A 572 25.53 -13.22 16.55
N LEU A 573 25.13 -14.29 17.26
CA LEU A 573 23.80 -14.88 17.14
C LEU A 573 22.74 -13.85 17.56
N THR A 574 21.70 -13.70 16.76
CA THR A 574 20.52 -12.93 17.18
C THR A 574 19.83 -13.61 18.37
N GLU A 575 18.91 -12.90 19.04
CA GLU A 575 18.09 -13.48 20.12
C GLU A 575 17.32 -14.74 19.66
N ASP A 576 16.90 -14.77 18.39
CA ASP A 576 16.25 -15.92 17.74
C ASP A 576 17.21 -17.09 17.44
N GLY A 577 18.52 -16.89 17.66
CA GLY A 577 19.58 -17.86 17.37
C GLY A 577 19.86 -18.00 15.88
N ILE A 578 19.92 -16.89 15.14
CA ILE A 578 20.10 -16.88 13.68
C ILE A 578 21.32 -16.02 13.32
N TYR A 579 22.14 -16.52 12.41
CA TYR A 579 23.13 -15.74 11.68
C TYR A 579 22.52 -15.17 10.41
N LYS A 580 22.75 -13.87 10.17
CA LYS A 580 22.24 -13.15 9.00
C LYS A 580 23.37 -12.64 8.12
N TYR A 581 23.20 -12.76 6.81
CA TYR A 581 24.09 -12.14 5.84
C TYR A 581 23.30 -11.56 4.67
N PHE A 582 23.77 -10.44 4.14
CA PHE A 582 23.07 -9.64 3.14
C PHE A 582 23.98 -9.28 1.98
N ILE A 583 23.49 -9.50 0.76
CA ILE A 583 24.13 -9.04 -0.47
C ILE A 583 23.21 -8.03 -1.16
N ASP A 584 23.68 -6.79 -1.25
CA ASP A 584 23.03 -5.67 -1.93
C ASP A 584 22.74 -5.98 -3.41
N ASN A 585 21.58 -5.54 -3.90
CA ASN A 585 21.12 -5.72 -5.28
C ASN A 585 22.09 -5.14 -6.33
N ARG A 586 22.84 -4.09 -6.00
CA ARG A 586 23.86 -3.49 -6.88
C ARG A 586 25.07 -4.39 -7.10
N LYS A 587 25.39 -5.27 -6.14
CA LYS A 587 26.48 -6.25 -6.27
C LYS A 587 26.07 -7.48 -7.07
N ILE A 588 24.77 -7.77 -7.14
CA ILE A 588 24.23 -8.93 -7.85
C ILE A 588 23.95 -8.58 -9.32
N LEU A 589 23.81 -7.29 -9.62
CA LEU A 589 23.55 -6.80 -10.97
C LEU A 589 24.54 -7.40 -11.98
N TYR A 590 24.00 -7.97 -13.06
CA TYR A 590 24.73 -8.65 -14.13
C TYR A 590 25.35 -10.02 -13.82
N HIS A 591 25.22 -10.52 -12.58
CA HIS A 591 25.66 -11.86 -12.23
C HIS A 591 24.52 -12.88 -12.35
N LYS A 592 24.83 -14.07 -12.86
CA LYS A 592 23.88 -15.17 -13.11
C LYS A 592 23.86 -16.21 -12.01
N LEU A 593 24.97 -16.34 -11.27
CA LEU A 593 25.16 -17.35 -10.25
C LEU A 593 25.79 -16.73 -9.01
N ILE A 594 25.31 -17.18 -7.84
CA ILE A 594 25.99 -16.95 -6.57
C ILE A 594 26.35 -18.32 -6.02
N VAL A 595 27.65 -18.58 -5.88
CA VAL A 595 28.14 -19.78 -5.21
C VAL A 595 28.67 -19.36 -3.85
N PHE A 596 28.06 -19.88 -2.79
CA PHE A 596 28.51 -19.62 -1.42
C PHE A 596 28.99 -20.91 -0.76
N GLY A 597 29.96 -20.77 0.14
CA GLY A 597 30.52 -21.84 0.94
C GLY A 597 30.35 -21.55 2.42
N LEU A 598 29.99 -22.58 3.19
CA LEU A 598 29.95 -22.54 4.64
C LEU A 598 30.93 -23.57 5.22
N ARG A 599 31.68 -23.20 6.26
CA ARG A 599 32.55 -24.12 7.03
C ARG A 599 32.34 -23.86 8.52
N GLU A 600 32.17 -24.92 9.31
CA GLU A 600 32.14 -24.85 10.77
C GLU A 600 33.52 -24.45 11.33
N LEU A 601 33.53 -23.72 12.45
CA LEU A 601 34.74 -23.38 13.18
C LEU A 601 34.99 -24.37 14.31
N ASN A 602 36.23 -24.79 14.51
CA ASN A 602 36.60 -25.56 15.70
C ASN A 602 36.77 -24.64 16.93
N SER A 603 36.87 -25.22 18.13
CA SER A 603 36.97 -24.45 19.38
C SER A 603 38.17 -23.49 19.41
N THR A 604 39.32 -23.90 18.88
CA THR A 604 40.53 -23.06 18.83
C THR A 604 40.37 -21.91 17.85
N GLU A 605 39.72 -22.14 16.70
CA GLU A 605 39.38 -21.10 15.73
C GLU A 605 38.34 -20.12 16.28
N ILE A 606 37.34 -20.59 17.03
CA ILE A 606 36.39 -19.72 17.75
C ILE A 606 37.14 -18.85 18.75
N ASP A 607 38.03 -19.40 19.57
CA ASP A 607 38.78 -18.62 20.54
C ASP A 607 39.69 -17.59 19.87
N ASN A 608 40.38 -17.97 18.79
CA ASN A 608 41.29 -17.09 18.08
C ASN A 608 40.58 -15.99 17.28
N PHE A 609 39.51 -16.34 16.56
CA PHE A 609 38.85 -15.42 15.64
C PHE A 609 37.69 -14.67 16.28
N CYS A 610 36.94 -15.27 17.20
CA CYS A 610 35.73 -14.65 17.75
C CYS A 610 35.93 -13.82 19.03
N GLN A 611 37.03 -14.03 19.77
CA GLN A 611 37.27 -13.29 21.02
C GLN A 611 38.05 -11.98 20.81
N ASN A 612 38.79 -11.86 19.69
CA ASN A 612 39.63 -10.71 19.42
C ASN A 612 38.87 -9.72 18.54
N THR A 613 38.26 -8.68 19.11
CA THR A 613 37.49 -7.63 18.40
C THR A 613 38.30 -6.83 17.36
N SER A 614 39.60 -7.10 17.26
CA SER A 614 40.53 -6.55 16.28
C SER A 614 40.70 -7.46 15.06
N ILE A 615 39.64 -8.13 14.59
CA ILE A 615 39.74 -8.97 13.38
C ILE A 615 40.06 -8.07 12.20
N SER A 616 41.23 -8.31 11.61
CA SER A 616 41.73 -7.64 10.42
C SER A 616 40.69 -7.61 9.29
N ASN A 617 40.83 -6.68 8.35
CA ASN A 617 40.08 -6.63 7.08
C ASN A 617 40.33 -7.86 6.15
N SER A 618 40.70 -9.02 6.70
CA SER A 618 41.04 -10.25 6.00
C SER A 618 40.23 -11.43 6.52
N PRO A 619 39.76 -12.31 5.62
CA PRO A 619 39.24 -13.59 6.06
C PRO A 619 40.35 -14.38 6.77
N PRO A 620 40.02 -15.16 7.81
CA PRO A 620 40.96 -16.09 8.41
C PRO A 620 41.42 -17.09 7.35
N ILE A 621 42.73 -17.24 7.15
CA ILE A 621 43.26 -18.22 6.20
C ILE A 621 43.22 -19.58 6.90
N ILE A 622 42.49 -20.52 6.30
CA ILE A 622 42.27 -21.86 6.83
C ILE A 622 42.50 -22.86 5.70
N ASP A 623 43.40 -23.80 5.95
CA ASP A 623 43.86 -24.76 4.95
C ASP A 623 43.44 -26.21 5.31
N GLU A 624 42.73 -26.39 6.42
CA GLU A 624 42.28 -27.71 6.91
C GLU A 624 40.75 -27.90 6.77
N PRO A 625 40.31 -28.97 6.09
CA PRO A 625 38.89 -29.32 6.00
C PRO A 625 38.37 -29.77 7.37
N LEU A 626 37.11 -29.44 7.66
CA LEU A 626 36.44 -29.80 8.91
C LEU A 626 35.08 -30.44 8.58
N ASN A 627 34.78 -31.57 9.22
CA ASN A 627 33.45 -32.15 9.20
C ASN A 627 32.53 -31.35 10.11
N PHE A 628 31.31 -31.11 9.65
CA PHE A 628 30.28 -30.50 10.48
C PHE A 628 29.96 -31.41 11.67
N THR A 629 29.95 -30.85 12.87
CA THR A 629 29.56 -31.58 14.08
C THR A 629 28.05 -31.52 14.32
N SER A 630 27.38 -30.53 13.72
CA SER A 630 25.93 -30.35 13.80
C SER A 630 25.32 -29.89 12.48
N ASP A 631 24.10 -30.32 12.22
CA ASP A 631 23.30 -29.80 11.10
C ASP A 631 22.84 -28.37 11.39
N TYR A 632 22.34 -27.69 10.35
CA TYR A 632 21.80 -26.32 10.47
C TYR A 632 20.55 -26.13 9.60
N GLU A 633 19.70 -25.18 9.97
CA GLU A 633 18.57 -24.77 9.14
C GLU A 633 18.95 -23.55 8.29
N LEU A 634 18.65 -23.59 6.99
CA LEU A 634 18.94 -22.52 6.03
C LEU A 634 17.65 -21.95 5.44
N ARG A 635 17.55 -20.63 5.36
CA ARG A 635 16.58 -19.95 4.48
C ARG A 635 17.31 -18.89 3.68
N ILE A 636 16.99 -18.87 2.39
CA ILE A 636 17.44 -17.83 1.49
C ILE A 636 16.20 -17.14 0.94
N TYR A 637 16.21 -15.81 0.95
CA TYR A 637 15.12 -15.03 0.38
C TYR A 637 15.67 -13.82 -0.36
N THR A 638 14.89 -13.33 -1.29
CA THR A 638 15.20 -12.15 -2.09
C THR A 638 14.27 -11.01 -1.76
N SER A 639 14.77 -9.79 -1.86
CA SER A 639 13.97 -8.57 -1.68
C SER A 639 14.43 -7.51 -2.66
N GLY A 640 13.49 -6.72 -3.16
CA GLY A 640 13.73 -5.68 -4.17
C GLY A 640 12.95 -4.42 -3.81
N CYS A 641 13.47 -3.27 -4.21
CA CYS A 641 12.87 -1.96 -4.03
C CYS A 641 12.52 -1.40 -5.39
N TYR A 642 11.26 -1.03 -5.60
CA TYR A 642 10.80 -0.53 -6.89
C TYR A 642 10.04 0.77 -6.75
N TYR A 643 10.11 1.57 -7.81
CA TYR A 643 9.26 2.73 -8.00
C TYR A 643 8.37 2.57 -9.22
N LEU A 644 7.25 3.27 -9.22
CA LEU A 644 6.33 3.33 -10.34
C LEU A 644 6.73 4.47 -11.28
N ASP A 645 7.04 4.18 -12.54
CA ASP A 645 7.35 5.20 -13.55
C ASP A 645 6.08 5.87 -14.14
N GLU A 646 6.28 6.89 -14.98
CA GLU A 646 5.21 7.65 -15.64
C GLU A 646 4.33 6.78 -16.56
N TYR A 647 4.84 5.63 -17.00
CA TYR A 647 4.15 4.67 -17.85
C TYR A 647 3.43 3.58 -17.05
N ASN A 648 3.40 3.69 -15.72
CA ASN A 648 2.93 2.67 -14.80
C ASN A 648 3.66 1.32 -14.98
N ASN A 649 4.98 1.33 -15.02
CA ASN A 649 5.81 0.13 -14.89
C ASN A 649 6.65 0.20 -13.61
N TRP A 650 6.85 -0.96 -12.99
CA TRP A 650 7.81 -1.08 -11.88
C TRP A 650 9.23 -0.99 -12.43
N GLN A 651 10.01 -0.13 -11.81
CA GLN A 651 11.42 0.12 -12.13
C GLN A 651 12.28 0.00 -10.87
N SER A 652 13.55 -0.35 -11.03
CA SER A 652 14.48 -0.52 -9.89
C SER A 652 15.73 0.38 -9.98
N ASN A 653 15.88 1.16 -11.05
CA ASN A 653 17.03 2.04 -11.24
C ASN A 653 17.04 3.17 -10.20
N GLY A 654 18.22 3.43 -9.63
CA GLY A 654 18.38 4.43 -8.58
C GLY A 654 17.86 4.01 -7.20
N LEU A 655 17.42 2.74 -7.04
CA LEU A 655 17.00 2.18 -5.77
C LEU A 655 17.92 1.03 -5.35
N TRP A 656 18.15 0.91 -4.04
CA TRP A 656 18.84 -0.24 -3.48
C TRP A 656 18.26 -0.65 -2.13
N VAL A 657 18.42 -1.93 -1.84
CA VAL A 657 17.92 -2.55 -0.62
C VAL A 657 18.93 -2.33 0.49
N GLY A 658 18.44 -2.10 1.70
CA GLY A 658 19.25 -1.95 2.90
C GLY A 658 19.36 -3.21 3.75
N PRO A 659 20.41 -3.31 4.59
CA PRO A 659 20.70 -4.48 5.42
C PRO A 659 19.71 -4.70 6.57
N LEU A 660 18.89 -3.71 6.92
CA LEU A 660 17.83 -3.84 7.94
C LEU A 660 16.55 -4.51 7.40
N THR A 661 16.58 -4.99 6.16
CA THR A 661 15.51 -5.81 5.56
C THR A 661 15.44 -7.18 6.25
N ASP A 662 14.25 -7.53 6.74
CA ASP A 662 13.97 -8.81 7.41
C ASP A 662 12.82 -9.54 6.72
N TYR A 663 12.04 -10.39 7.41
CA TYR A 663 10.85 -11.05 6.85
C TYR A 663 9.55 -10.21 6.96
N ASN A 664 9.53 -9.16 7.79
CA ASN A 664 8.40 -8.28 8.05
C ASN A 664 8.42 -7.00 7.22
N LYS A 665 9.60 -6.52 6.80
CA LYS A 665 9.75 -5.28 6.03
C LYS A 665 10.98 -5.29 5.13
N THR A 666 10.96 -4.43 4.12
CA THR A 666 12.10 -4.13 3.26
C THR A 666 12.57 -2.70 3.51
N GLN A 667 13.85 -2.54 3.84
CA GLN A 667 14.53 -1.24 3.90
C GLN A 667 14.98 -0.89 2.48
N CYS A 668 14.66 0.31 2.04
CA CYS A 668 14.95 0.80 0.71
C CYS A 668 15.58 2.18 0.77
N PHE A 669 16.42 2.46 -0.20
CA PHE A 669 17.02 3.76 -0.41
C PHE A 669 16.70 4.26 -1.81
N SER A 670 16.42 5.56 -1.95
CA SER A 670 16.13 6.22 -3.22
C SER A 670 16.77 7.60 -3.28
N THR A 671 17.02 8.06 -4.50
CA THR A 671 17.48 9.42 -4.82
C THR A 671 16.34 10.38 -5.16
N HIS A 672 15.11 9.90 -5.23
CA HIS A 672 13.92 10.66 -5.66
C HIS A 672 12.67 10.21 -4.89
N LEU A 673 11.59 11.00 -4.93
CA LEU A 673 10.30 10.67 -4.35
C LEU A 673 9.27 10.31 -5.42
N THR A 674 8.61 9.16 -5.26
CA THR A 674 7.54 8.65 -6.12
C THR A 674 6.63 7.73 -5.29
N THR A 675 5.93 6.81 -5.95
CA THR A 675 5.26 5.67 -5.33
C THR A 675 6.18 4.46 -5.36
N PHE A 676 6.39 3.83 -4.20
CA PHE A 676 7.28 2.70 -4.01
C PHE A 676 6.53 1.43 -3.60
N ALA A 677 7.12 0.29 -3.96
CA ALA A 677 6.71 -1.05 -3.53
C ALA A 677 7.94 -1.93 -3.34
N SER A 678 7.77 -3.10 -2.71
CA SER A 678 8.87 -4.03 -2.47
C SER A 678 8.57 -5.45 -2.93
N SER A 679 9.55 -6.15 -3.52
CA SER A 679 9.42 -7.59 -3.73
C SER A 679 9.79 -8.39 -2.50
N PHE A 680 9.21 -9.59 -2.41
CA PHE A 680 9.66 -10.61 -1.48
C PHE A 680 9.41 -12.01 -2.03
N GLN A 681 10.43 -12.86 -1.99
CA GLN A 681 10.33 -14.26 -2.39
C GLN A 681 11.29 -15.11 -1.57
N VAL A 682 10.81 -16.21 -1.00
CA VAL A 682 11.66 -17.23 -0.37
C VAL A 682 12.06 -18.24 -1.42
N LEU A 683 13.35 -18.57 -1.49
CA LEU A 683 13.89 -19.52 -2.46
C LEU A 683 13.73 -20.95 -1.92
N PHE A 684 13.06 -21.80 -2.70
CA PHE A 684 13.00 -23.23 -2.46
C PHE A 684 14.16 -23.86 -3.24
N LEU A 685 15.29 -24.12 -2.55
CA LEU A 685 16.50 -24.62 -3.20
C LEU A 685 16.29 -26.03 -3.78
N SER A 686 16.59 -26.19 -5.07
CA SER A 686 17.06 -27.47 -5.64
C SER A 686 18.52 -27.64 -5.24
N ILE A 687 18.78 -28.37 -4.15
CA ILE A 687 20.12 -28.49 -3.56
C ILE A 687 21.00 -29.41 -4.43
N HIS A 688 21.87 -28.85 -5.27
CA HIS A 688 22.99 -29.59 -5.88
C HIS A 688 24.24 -29.40 -5.01
N THR A 689 24.77 -30.49 -4.45
CA THR A 689 25.94 -30.47 -3.54
C THR A 689 27.11 -31.27 -4.13
N ASN A 690 28.34 -30.79 -3.88
CA ASN A 690 29.69 -31.29 -4.25
C ASN A 690 30.31 -30.70 -5.52
N GLU A 691 31.62 -30.41 -5.48
CA GLU A 691 32.41 -29.80 -6.57
C GLU A 691 32.42 -30.66 -7.85
N PHE A 692 32.34 -32.00 -7.74
CA PHE A 692 32.26 -32.93 -8.88
C PHE A 692 30.96 -32.77 -9.66
N ASN A 693 29.83 -32.60 -8.96
CA ASN A 693 28.55 -32.26 -9.57
C ASN A 693 28.55 -30.80 -10.03
N LEU A 694 29.21 -29.88 -9.32
CA LEU A 694 29.28 -28.47 -9.69
C LEU A 694 30.06 -28.22 -10.98
N LYS A 695 31.26 -28.81 -11.14
CA LYS A 695 32.04 -28.72 -12.39
C LYS A 695 31.28 -29.33 -13.55
N ARG A 696 30.68 -30.51 -13.35
CA ARG A 696 29.84 -31.16 -14.38
C ARG A 696 28.62 -30.30 -14.72
N TYR A 697 27.95 -29.74 -13.72
CA TYR A 697 26.75 -28.91 -13.87
C TYR A 697 27.06 -27.55 -14.52
N LEU A 698 28.12 -26.85 -14.11
CA LEU A 698 28.58 -25.61 -14.74
C LEU A 698 29.04 -25.85 -16.19
N THR A 699 29.65 -27.00 -16.47
CA THR A 699 30.04 -27.40 -17.84
C THR A 699 28.80 -27.74 -18.68
N GLN A 700 27.82 -28.47 -18.12
CA GLN A 700 26.56 -28.79 -18.78
C GLN A 700 25.68 -27.55 -19.00
N PHE A 701 25.63 -26.62 -18.05
CA PHE A 701 24.89 -25.36 -18.14
C PHE A 701 25.46 -24.46 -19.25
N ASN A 702 26.79 -24.34 -19.33
CA ASN A 702 27.45 -23.64 -20.43
C ASN A 702 27.20 -24.30 -21.79
N GLN A 703 27.08 -25.64 -21.84
CA GLN A 703 26.70 -26.36 -23.06
C GLN A 703 25.22 -26.13 -23.42
N LEU A 704 24.30 -26.19 -22.46
CA LEU A 704 22.86 -25.90 -22.66
C LEU A 704 22.61 -24.45 -23.08
N GLU A 705 23.37 -23.47 -22.55
CA GLU A 705 23.29 -22.07 -22.98
C GLU A 705 23.83 -21.89 -24.42
N TRP A 706 24.84 -22.67 -24.80
CA TRP A 706 25.31 -22.74 -26.20
C TRP A 706 24.21 -23.30 -27.12
N PHE A 707 23.50 -24.35 -26.72
CA PHE A 707 22.39 -24.93 -27.50
C PHE A 707 21.15 -24.01 -27.58
N THR A 708 20.80 -23.29 -26.52
CA THR A 708 19.66 -22.33 -26.54
C THR A 708 19.97 -21.05 -27.32
N ARG A 709 21.24 -20.61 -27.36
CA ARG A 709 21.67 -19.48 -28.22
C ARG A 709 21.75 -19.83 -29.70
N HIS A 710 22.00 -21.09 -30.04
CA HIS A 710 22.01 -21.58 -31.41
C HIS A 710 20.70 -22.32 -31.70
N LYS A 711 19.62 -21.58 -31.98
CA LYS A 711 18.29 -22.12 -32.35
C LYS A 711 18.39 -23.36 -33.24
N PHE A 712 18.26 -24.55 -32.66
CA PHE A 712 17.94 -25.75 -33.41
C PHE A 712 16.42 -25.92 -33.38
N PHE A 713 15.81 -25.75 -34.55
CA PHE A 713 14.39 -26.01 -34.78
C PHE A 713 14.04 -27.41 -34.26
N SER A 714 12.99 -27.53 -33.44
CA SER A 714 12.44 -28.84 -33.10
C SER A 714 11.89 -29.51 -34.37
N HIS A 715 11.80 -30.84 -34.35
CA HIS A 715 11.38 -31.66 -35.49
C HIS A 715 10.01 -31.24 -36.09
N GLU A 716 9.15 -30.59 -35.30
CA GLU A 716 7.83 -30.11 -35.71
C GLU A 716 7.86 -28.79 -36.50
N GLU A 717 8.80 -27.87 -36.24
CA GLU A 717 8.96 -26.64 -37.04
C GLU A 717 9.54 -26.92 -38.44
N TYR A 718 10.28 -28.03 -38.60
CA TYR A 718 10.78 -28.46 -39.91
C TYR A 718 9.69 -29.11 -40.77
N ILE A 719 8.71 -29.79 -40.15
CA ILE A 719 7.56 -30.37 -40.86
C ILE A 719 6.59 -29.26 -41.31
N PHE A 720 6.35 -28.23 -40.49
CA PHE A 720 5.48 -27.12 -40.88
C PHE A 720 6.06 -26.22 -41.97
N LYS A 721 7.39 -26.07 -42.07
CA LYS A 721 8.03 -25.32 -43.16
C LYS A 721 8.12 -26.05 -44.49
N GLN A 722 7.83 -27.36 -44.54
CA GLN A 722 7.78 -28.13 -45.80
C GLN A 722 6.39 -28.26 -46.41
N ILE A 723 5.33 -27.84 -45.71
CA ILE A 723 3.96 -27.93 -46.24
C ILE A 723 3.64 -26.76 -47.21
N ASP A 724 4.47 -25.69 -47.22
CA ASP A 724 4.22 -24.47 -48.02
C ASP A 724 5.19 -24.23 -49.21
N GLN A 725 5.84 -25.27 -49.75
CA GLN A 725 6.53 -25.15 -51.04
C GLN A 725 6.11 -26.24 -52.05
N PRO A 726 5.81 -25.86 -53.31
CA PRO A 726 5.44 -26.82 -54.33
C PRO A 726 6.66 -27.68 -54.71
N ARG A 727 6.41 -29.00 -54.80
CA ARG A 727 7.35 -30.01 -55.30
C ARG A 727 7.92 -29.58 -56.66
N ASN A 728 9.24 -29.43 -56.70
CA ASN A 728 10.12 -29.77 -57.82
C ASN A 728 11.57 -29.54 -57.37
N ASP A 729 12.28 -30.57 -56.96
CA ASP A 729 13.30 -31.20 -57.82
C ASP A 729 14.01 -32.33 -57.07
N THR A 730 14.24 -33.41 -57.80
CA THR A 730 15.01 -34.57 -57.37
C THR A 730 16.50 -34.26 -57.47
N THR A 731 17.24 -34.35 -56.37
CA THR A 731 18.60 -34.94 -56.21
C THR A 731 19.35 -34.32 -55.03
N HIS A 732 19.54 -35.09 -53.96
CA HIS A 732 20.86 -35.31 -53.33
C HIS A 732 20.72 -36.20 -52.10
N ASN A 733 21.35 -37.39 -52.19
CA ASN A 733 21.77 -38.17 -51.04
C ASN A 733 22.65 -37.29 -50.13
N LYS A 734 22.28 -37.15 -48.85
CA LYS A 734 23.23 -36.75 -47.80
C LYS A 734 23.32 -37.88 -46.78
N GLU A 735 24.55 -38.33 -46.60
CA GLU A 735 24.99 -39.24 -45.54
C GLU A 735 24.52 -38.75 -44.17
N PHE A 736 24.10 -39.69 -43.32
CA PHE A 736 23.79 -39.42 -41.92
C PHE A 736 25.08 -39.08 -41.16
N ASP A 737 25.03 -37.96 -40.43
CA ASP A 737 26.13 -37.51 -39.56
C ASP A 737 26.21 -38.41 -38.31
N PRO A 738 27.36 -39.06 -38.03
CA PRO A 738 27.55 -39.91 -36.84
C PRO A 738 27.28 -39.19 -35.51
N PHE A 739 27.22 -37.86 -35.48
CA PHE A 739 26.81 -37.09 -34.30
C PHE A 739 25.34 -37.32 -33.90
N GLN A 740 24.42 -37.53 -34.85
CA GLN A 740 23.00 -37.73 -34.54
C GLN A 740 22.71 -39.09 -33.89
N LEU A 741 23.53 -40.11 -34.18
CA LEU A 741 23.40 -41.42 -33.53
C LEU A 741 23.85 -41.37 -32.06
N SER A 742 24.85 -40.53 -31.76
CA SER A 742 25.32 -40.32 -30.38
C SER A 742 24.32 -39.55 -29.52
N PHE A 743 23.53 -38.64 -30.13
CA PHE A 743 22.43 -37.91 -29.48
C PHE A 743 21.31 -38.85 -29.00
N TYR A 744 20.94 -39.85 -29.81
CA TYR A 744 19.91 -40.82 -29.44
C TYR A 744 20.33 -41.74 -28.29
N GLN A 745 21.60 -42.16 -28.24
CA GLN A 745 22.14 -42.93 -27.12
C GLN A 745 22.31 -42.11 -25.84
N MET A 746 22.50 -40.80 -25.95
CA MET A 746 22.64 -39.91 -24.79
C MET A 746 21.28 -39.58 -24.16
N CYS A 747 20.24 -39.36 -24.96
CA CYS A 747 18.87 -39.14 -24.46
C CYS A 747 18.23 -40.42 -23.89
N SER A 748 18.52 -41.60 -24.45
CA SER A 748 18.02 -42.89 -23.94
C SER A 748 18.54 -43.25 -22.53
N ASN A 749 19.66 -42.66 -22.09
CA ASN A 749 20.21 -42.87 -20.74
C ASN A 749 19.65 -41.88 -19.70
N LEU A 750 18.97 -40.81 -20.13
CA LEU A 750 18.38 -39.79 -19.26
C LEU A 750 16.96 -40.13 -18.79
N GLU A 751 16.25 -41.06 -19.45
CA GLU A 751 14.94 -41.56 -18.98
C GLU A 751 15.04 -42.72 -17.97
N LEU A 752 16.24 -43.21 -17.65
CA LEU A 752 16.46 -44.41 -16.82
C LEU A 752 17.28 -44.17 -15.53
N GLN A 753 17.54 -42.93 -15.14
CA GLN A 753 18.12 -42.54 -13.83
C GLN A 753 17.32 -41.40 -13.23
#